data_AF-A0A517P0I7-F1
#
_entry.id   AF-A0A517P0I7-F1
#
_cell.length_a   1.000
_cell.length_b   1.000
_cell.length_c   1.000
_cell.angle_alpha   90.00
_cell.angle_beta   90.00
_cell.angle_gamma   90.00
#
_symmetry.space_group_name_H-M   'P 1'
#
loop_
_entity.id
_entity.type
_entity.pdbx_description
1 polymer ?
#
loop_
_entity_poly.entity_id
_entity_poly.type
_entity_poly.pdbx_seq_one_letter_code
_entity_poly.pdbx_strand_id
1 'polypeptide(L)'
;MIPFVRRCSFALITLVIVSSTMADATSAKRPNVIVVITDDQGYGEFSAHGNPILQTPNLDRLASQSVRLTDFHVAPMCTPTRGQLMTGVDAFRNGAMNVSSGRTLLRRELPTLGNVFADAGYRTGLFGKWHLGDTYPYRPQDRGFRETLWFPSSHIGSVPDQWQNDYFDDTYIHNGKQQAYSGYTTDVLFDEAMSWMHDEAEAERPFLCYLATAAAHQPHYVPQKYIAEIRESLRAAASDLPNRDLPDLAPEVEEQLIRFLAMCVNIDENVGRLETFLTQHQLRENTVVVFLTDNGSTFGPRYFNANMKGGKTTLWEGGHRVPCFIRWPAGGLQSPQDVTGLTQVQDLLPTLVDLLGLPASSVGHCDGISLAPILCGDTEVPTERMLVINYSRMPFKTMRTTPMNPAVPRRERAAVLWKSWRLLEDKALYDLNSDPLQQDNVIDRHPAVVAAMRSHLNDWWDGVKLPAREFQPSVIGHKAQNPVELTACEWADVFVDQQSQVRRGVRKNGLWHIEVAEAGKYAFTLSRWPQNSGLRLRDRVGETKVTDGMLTAGPAWPVTSAAIRVGDIEQRTEVNADASSARFELSLPVGRTTMQTWFHDSEETPISGAYYVNVQRLNPAAPVKLILDTDMSGDCDDVGALALLHALADRGECELLATLLNRRDLTNASAAATDAINTWYGRPDIPIGTDKTSPIALQRTSSYTRALRDGFPNDIGPDDKAPDALDVYRHVLADQPDHSVTICSIGAFSNLAELCRHDSELVRRKVRRLVVMGGAFPQSNKPETNVATHVAAARFVADQWPGKMVWHGFEVGNVLITGAQLKQMPNDNPIRKAYELRPYAGRRAIDQGQPSYDQAAALFAAHDAEPAFWKTVAGGHVRVDQDGQTRWHANEAGKHSYVELISPPKKLAAVIESLMTASPKLQAIADQP
;
A
#
# COMPACT_ATOMS: atom_id res chain seq x y z
N MET A 1 14.99 69.10 -47.98
CA MET A 1 15.14 68.10 -49.07
C MET A 1 13.86 67.28 -49.13
N ILE A 2 13.05 67.52 -50.17
CA ILE A 2 12.12 66.63 -50.93
C ILE A 2 11.08 65.76 -50.16
N PRO A 3 9.80 65.68 -50.62
CA PRO A 3 8.63 65.90 -49.75
C PRO A 3 7.56 64.78 -49.80
N PHE A 4 6.38 65.10 -49.23
CA PHE A 4 5.03 64.50 -49.32
C PHE A 4 4.55 63.62 -48.16
N VAL A 5 3.79 64.23 -47.24
CA VAL A 5 2.60 63.60 -46.66
C VAL A 5 1.47 64.62 -46.62
N ARG A 6 0.31 64.20 -47.13
CA ARG A 6 -0.87 65.02 -47.47
C ARG A 6 -1.71 65.41 -46.24
N ARG A 7 -2.39 66.53 -46.44
CA ARG A 7 -3.13 67.40 -45.50
C ARG A 7 -4.31 66.75 -44.77
N CYS A 8 -4.47 67.26 -43.54
CA CYS A 8 -5.66 67.24 -42.71
C CYS A 8 -6.92 67.82 -43.39
N SER A 9 -8.08 67.31 -43.01
CA SER A 9 -9.29 68.10 -42.81
C SER A 9 -10.14 67.45 -41.71
N PHE A 10 -10.53 68.28 -40.74
CA PHE A 10 -11.33 67.97 -39.56
C PHE A 10 -12.75 67.52 -39.93
N ALA A 11 -13.27 66.49 -39.26
CA ALA A 11 -14.69 66.23 -39.14
C ALA A 11 -15.04 65.71 -37.73
N LEU A 12 -16.05 66.35 -37.16
CA LEU A 12 -16.72 66.19 -35.87
C LEU A 12 -16.75 64.75 -35.31
N ILE A 13 -16.29 64.59 -34.06
CA ILE A 13 -16.53 63.43 -33.20
C ILE A 13 -17.97 63.49 -32.70
N THR A 14 -18.81 62.55 -33.13
CA THR A 14 -20.10 62.26 -32.49
C THR A 14 -19.95 60.91 -31.79
N LEU A 15 -19.94 60.96 -30.46
CA LEU A 15 -19.82 59.80 -29.57
C LEU A 15 -21.10 58.96 -29.66
N VAL A 16 -21.08 57.88 -30.46
CA VAL A 16 -22.10 56.84 -30.41
C VAL A 16 -21.64 55.81 -29.37
N ILE A 17 -22.27 55.87 -28.20
CA ILE A 17 -22.18 54.81 -27.18
C ILE A 17 -22.92 53.60 -27.77
N VAL A 18 -22.18 52.68 -28.39
CA VAL A 18 -22.67 51.33 -28.63
C VAL A 18 -22.57 50.59 -27.32
N SER A 19 -23.68 50.53 -26.58
CA SER A 19 -23.84 49.56 -25.50
C SER A 19 -23.73 48.17 -26.11
N SER A 20 -22.53 47.60 -26.06
CA SER A 20 -22.33 46.17 -26.21
C SER A 20 -22.99 45.50 -25.01
N THR A 21 -24.23 45.06 -25.17
CA THR A 21 -24.80 44.01 -24.34
C THR A 21 -23.93 42.77 -24.55
N MET A 22 -22.87 42.64 -23.76
CA MET A 22 -22.31 41.33 -23.47
C MET A 22 -23.47 40.56 -22.85
N ALA A 23 -24.09 39.70 -23.64
CA ALA A 23 -24.85 38.60 -23.09
C ALA A 23 -23.88 37.88 -22.16
N ASP A 24 -24.13 37.97 -20.86
CA ASP A 24 -23.59 37.06 -19.88
C ASP A 24 -24.00 35.67 -20.37
N ALA A 25 -23.09 35.00 -21.08
CA ALA A 25 -23.13 33.57 -21.18
C ALA A 25 -22.85 33.09 -19.77
N THR A 26 -23.90 32.99 -18.96
CA THR A 26 -23.89 32.22 -17.73
C THR A 26 -23.31 30.87 -18.10
N SER A 27 -22.05 30.64 -17.71
CA SER A 27 -21.39 29.34 -17.83
C SER A 27 -22.37 28.33 -17.28
N ALA A 28 -22.98 27.52 -18.15
CA ALA A 28 -24.00 26.56 -17.73
C ALA A 28 -23.42 25.70 -16.60
N LYS A 29 -24.09 25.68 -15.44
CA LYS A 29 -23.61 24.94 -14.26
C LYS A 29 -23.47 23.47 -14.66
N ARG A 30 -22.26 22.92 -14.51
CA ARG A 30 -21.99 21.50 -14.79
C ARG A 30 -22.92 20.62 -13.94
N PRO A 31 -23.54 19.58 -14.50
CA PRO A 31 -24.45 18.71 -13.76
C PRO A 31 -23.70 17.84 -12.76
N ASN A 32 -24.39 17.45 -11.69
CA ASN A 32 -23.91 16.44 -10.75
C ASN A 32 -24.20 15.03 -11.28
N VAL A 33 -23.50 14.03 -10.75
CA VAL A 33 -23.73 12.62 -11.07
C VAL A 33 -23.88 11.82 -9.79
N ILE A 34 -24.92 11.01 -9.72
CA ILE A 34 -25.15 10.04 -8.65
C ILE A 34 -25.34 8.67 -9.29
N VAL A 35 -24.52 7.71 -8.87
CA VAL A 35 -24.64 6.31 -9.25
C VAL A 35 -25.03 5.53 -8.00
N VAL A 36 -26.26 5.05 -7.96
CA VAL A 36 -26.79 4.20 -6.88
C VAL A 36 -26.74 2.75 -7.35
N ILE A 37 -25.99 1.91 -6.65
CA ILE A 37 -25.91 0.48 -6.93
C ILE A 37 -26.26 -0.36 -5.71
N THR A 38 -27.19 -1.29 -5.88
CA THR A 38 -27.57 -2.24 -4.82
C THR A 38 -26.90 -3.60 -5.00
N ASP A 39 -26.74 -4.33 -3.91
CA ASP A 39 -26.02 -5.61 -3.85
C ASP A 39 -27.01 -6.77 -3.76
N ASP A 40 -26.91 -7.73 -4.67
CA ASP A 40 -27.73 -8.97 -4.71
C ASP A 40 -29.25 -8.83 -4.90
N GLN A 41 -29.75 -7.60 -5.04
CA GLN A 41 -31.10 -7.33 -5.52
C GLN A 41 -31.15 -7.61 -7.03
N GLY A 42 -32.00 -8.52 -7.48
CA GLY A 42 -32.14 -8.83 -8.90
C GLY A 42 -33.32 -8.11 -9.55
N TYR A 43 -33.58 -8.48 -10.80
CA TYR A 43 -34.66 -7.88 -11.59
C TYR A 43 -36.06 -8.14 -11.01
N GLY A 44 -36.26 -9.25 -10.29
CA GLY A 44 -37.55 -9.60 -9.69
C GLY A 44 -37.93 -8.75 -8.47
N GLU A 45 -36.97 -8.10 -7.80
CA GLU A 45 -37.17 -7.37 -6.54
C GLU A 45 -37.66 -5.92 -6.73
N PHE A 46 -38.58 -5.70 -7.67
CA PHE A 46 -39.19 -4.40 -7.97
C PHE A 46 -40.68 -4.60 -8.23
N SER A 47 -41.56 -3.80 -7.61
CA SER A 47 -43.00 -3.88 -7.90
C SER A 47 -43.33 -3.50 -9.35
N ALA A 48 -42.59 -2.55 -9.94
CA ALA A 48 -42.69 -2.23 -11.36
C ALA A 48 -42.43 -3.43 -12.31
N HIS A 49 -41.74 -4.48 -11.84
CA HIS A 49 -41.50 -5.71 -12.59
C HIS A 49 -42.47 -6.85 -12.23
N GLY A 50 -43.54 -6.54 -11.49
CA GLY A 50 -44.61 -7.47 -11.18
C GLY A 50 -44.39 -8.32 -9.93
N ASN A 51 -43.49 -7.91 -9.02
CA ASN A 51 -43.29 -8.64 -7.77
C ASN A 51 -44.62 -8.78 -7.00
N PRO A 52 -45.02 -10.00 -6.60
CA PRO A 52 -46.31 -10.19 -5.96
C PRO A 52 -46.35 -9.71 -4.51
N ILE A 53 -45.21 -9.62 -3.81
CA ILE A 53 -45.15 -9.33 -2.37
C ILE A 53 -44.55 -7.96 -2.11
N LEU A 54 -43.37 -7.71 -2.67
CA LEU A 54 -42.60 -6.51 -2.42
C LEU A 54 -43.24 -5.31 -3.10
N GLN A 55 -43.40 -4.22 -2.35
CA GLN A 55 -43.78 -2.91 -2.89
C GLN A 55 -42.57 -1.97 -2.82
N THR A 56 -42.25 -1.32 -3.93
CA THR A 56 -41.13 -0.38 -4.05
C THR A 56 -41.60 0.95 -4.67
N PRO A 57 -42.47 1.72 -3.98
CA PRO A 57 -43.11 2.89 -4.56
C PRO A 57 -42.14 4.01 -4.97
N ASN A 58 -40.99 4.15 -4.30
CA ASN A 58 -40.02 5.18 -4.64
C ASN A 58 -39.16 4.80 -5.85
N LEU A 59 -38.74 3.53 -5.93
CA LEU A 59 -38.06 2.98 -7.09
C LEU A 59 -38.98 2.93 -8.31
N ASP A 60 -40.27 2.60 -8.14
CA ASP A 60 -41.27 2.64 -9.20
C ASP A 60 -41.44 4.07 -9.73
N ARG A 61 -41.46 5.06 -8.83
CA ARG A 61 -41.47 6.48 -9.21
C ARG A 61 -40.21 6.85 -9.98
N LEU A 62 -39.03 6.46 -9.52
CA LEU A 62 -37.77 6.69 -10.22
C LEU A 62 -37.80 6.07 -11.62
N ALA A 63 -38.21 4.81 -11.73
CA ALA A 63 -38.35 4.10 -13.00
C ALA A 63 -39.29 4.83 -13.97
N SER A 64 -40.46 5.28 -13.49
CA SER A 64 -41.46 6.01 -14.29
C SER A 64 -40.97 7.36 -14.82
N GLN A 65 -39.92 7.92 -14.21
CA GLN A 65 -39.32 9.21 -14.56
C GLN A 65 -37.98 9.07 -15.30
N SER A 66 -37.56 7.84 -15.61
CA SER A 66 -36.26 7.55 -16.20
C SER A 66 -36.37 6.99 -17.60
N VAL A 67 -35.28 7.09 -18.36
CA VAL A 67 -34.99 6.17 -19.47
C VAL A 67 -34.55 4.84 -18.85
N ARG A 68 -35.15 3.73 -19.29
CA ARG A 68 -34.95 2.40 -18.69
C ARG A 68 -34.31 1.45 -19.69
N LEU A 69 -33.12 0.94 -19.38
CA LEU A 69 -32.44 -0.03 -20.22
C LEU A 69 -32.99 -1.43 -19.90
N THR A 70 -33.82 -1.97 -20.78
CA THR A 70 -34.60 -3.19 -20.49
C THR A 70 -33.85 -4.49 -20.75
N ASP A 71 -32.81 -4.48 -21.59
CA ASP A 71 -31.89 -5.61 -21.84
C ASP A 71 -30.45 -5.21 -21.47
N PHE A 72 -30.31 -4.78 -20.20
CA PHE A 72 -29.06 -4.33 -19.60
C PHE A 72 -28.39 -5.45 -18.81
N HIS A 73 -27.10 -5.65 -19.07
CA HIS A 73 -26.36 -6.78 -18.54
C HIS A 73 -25.14 -6.38 -17.70
N VAL A 74 -24.90 -7.18 -16.68
CA VAL A 74 -23.75 -7.11 -15.77
C VAL A 74 -23.02 -8.45 -15.77
N ALA A 75 -21.92 -8.56 -15.05
CA ALA A 75 -21.44 -9.89 -14.68
C ALA A 75 -22.33 -10.45 -13.56
N PRO A 76 -22.53 -11.78 -13.46
CA PRO A 76 -23.43 -12.35 -12.46
C PRO A 76 -22.75 -12.47 -11.08
N MET A 77 -21.95 -11.47 -10.71
CA MET A 77 -21.19 -11.38 -9.47
C MET A 77 -20.69 -9.94 -9.23
N CYS A 78 -20.72 -9.50 -7.98
CA CYS A 78 -20.45 -8.12 -7.58
C CYS A 78 -19.08 -7.54 -8.02
N THR A 79 -17.94 -8.17 -7.69
CA THR A 79 -16.61 -7.63 -8.05
C THR A 79 -16.41 -7.44 -9.57
N PRO A 80 -16.67 -8.45 -10.42
CA PRO A 80 -16.67 -8.26 -11.88
C PRO A 80 -17.49 -7.09 -12.38
N THR A 81 -18.74 -6.94 -11.91
CA THR A 81 -19.61 -5.84 -12.30
C THR A 81 -19.07 -4.49 -11.86
N ARG A 82 -18.60 -4.39 -10.61
CA ARG A 82 -18.05 -3.15 -10.05
C ARG A 82 -16.79 -2.73 -10.79
N GLY A 83 -15.91 -3.68 -11.12
CA GLY A 83 -14.71 -3.41 -11.92
C GLY A 83 -15.07 -2.90 -13.32
N GLN A 84 -16.05 -3.54 -13.96
CA GLN A 84 -16.57 -3.13 -15.27
C GLN A 84 -17.22 -1.74 -15.24
N LEU A 85 -18.02 -1.43 -14.21
CA LEU A 85 -18.60 -0.10 -14.00
C LEU A 85 -17.52 0.97 -13.81
N MET A 86 -16.52 0.67 -12.98
CA MET A 86 -15.49 1.63 -12.64
C MET A 86 -14.56 1.91 -13.82
N THR A 87 -14.35 0.98 -14.74
CA THR A 87 -13.33 1.15 -15.80
C THR A 87 -13.89 1.18 -17.21
N GLY A 88 -15.15 0.79 -17.41
CA GLY A 88 -15.69 0.53 -18.75
C GLY A 88 -14.98 -0.61 -19.48
N VAL A 89 -14.24 -1.46 -18.77
CA VAL A 89 -13.38 -2.52 -19.31
C VAL A 89 -13.82 -3.89 -18.80
N ASP A 90 -13.70 -4.92 -19.64
CA ASP A 90 -14.06 -6.30 -19.31
C ASP A 90 -13.38 -6.82 -18.03
N ALA A 91 -14.07 -7.64 -17.24
CA ALA A 91 -13.59 -8.15 -15.96
C ALA A 91 -12.28 -8.96 -16.08
N PHE A 92 -12.10 -9.72 -17.17
CA PHE A 92 -10.85 -10.45 -17.40
C PHE A 92 -9.71 -9.56 -17.90
N ARG A 93 -10.02 -8.41 -18.51
CA ARG A 93 -9.03 -7.41 -18.90
C ARG A 93 -8.66 -6.48 -17.73
N ASN A 94 -9.62 -6.11 -16.87
CA ASN A 94 -9.39 -5.21 -15.73
C ASN A 94 -8.86 -5.92 -14.47
N GLY A 95 -8.93 -7.26 -14.40
CA GLY A 95 -8.38 -8.07 -13.32
C GLY A 95 -9.32 -8.35 -12.14
N ALA A 96 -10.33 -7.51 -11.93
CA ALA A 96 -11.34 -7.68 -10.89
C ALA A 96 -12.39 -8.69 -11.37
N MET A 97 -12.13 -9.99 -11.18
CA MET A 97 -12.88 -11.07 -11.84
C MET A 97 -13.51 -12.09 -10.89
N ASN A 98 -13.27 -11.97 -9.59
CA ASN A 98 -13.80 -12.84 -8.53
C ASN A 98 -14.02 -12.01 -7.26
N VAL A 99 -14.90 -12.45 -6.35
CA VAL A 99 -15.15 -11.77 -5.07
C VAL A 99 -14.11 -12.04 -3.99
N SER A 100 -13.21 -12.98 -4.23
CA SER A 100 -12.12 -13.35 -3.34
C SER A 100 -11.03 -14.07 -4.16
N SER A 101 -10.25 -14.92 -3.51
CA SER A 101 -9.32 -15.84 -4.14
C SER A 101 -8.18 -15.17 -4.91
N GLY A 102 -7.72 -14.00 -4.44
CA GLY A 102 -6.62 -13.24 -5.05
C GLY A 102 -7.00 -12.55 -6.37
N ARG A 103 -8.28 -12.48 -6.70
CA ARG A 103 -8.79 -12.02 -8.01
C ARG A 103 -9.80 -10.88 -7.88
N THR A 104 -9.74 -10.15 -6.77
CA THR A 104 -10.58 -8.99 -6.46
C THR A 104 -9.98 -7.67 -6.93
N LEU A 105 -8.65 -7.62 -6.98
CA LEU A 105 -7.88 -6.39 -7.15
C LEU A 105 -7.99 -5.86 -8.58
N LEU A 106 -8.51 -4.64 -8.70
CA LEU A 106 -8.60 -3.92 -9.98
C LEU A 106 -7.22 -3.44 -10.43
N ARG A 107 -6.80 -3.77 -11.65
CA ARG A 107 -5.55 -3.28 -12.27
C ARG A 107 -5.35 -1.80 -12.04
N ARG A 108 -4.21 -1.45 -11.44
CA ARG A 108 -3.92 -0.08 -10.96
C ARG A 108 -3.62 0.91 -12.06
N GLU A 109 -3.26 0.43 -13.24
CA GLU A 109 -2.99 1.23 -14.44
C GLU A 109 -4.27 1.72 -15.15
N LEU A 110 -5.44 1.13 -14.84
CA LEU A 110 -6.70 1.56 -15.42
C LEU A 110 -7.30 2.71 -14.58
N PRO A 111 -7.58 3.88 -15.20
CA PRO A 111 -8.29 4.94 -14.50
C PRO A 111 -9.71 4.49 -14.22
N THR A 112 -10.20 4.82 -13.03
CA THR A 112 -11.59 4.54 -12.65
C THR A 112 -12.51 5.71 -13.01
N LEU A 113 -13.82 5.50 -12.91
CA LEU A 113 -14.85 6.53 -12.90
C LEU A 113 -14.49 7.67 -11.94
N GLY A 114 -13.99 7.33 -10.74
CA GLY A 114 -13.48 8.30 -9.78
C GLY A 114 -12.30 9.13 -10.34
N ASN A 115 -11.31 8.50 -10.96
CA ASN A 115 -10.18 9.20 -11.56
C ASN A 115 -10.63 10.13 -12.71
N VAL A 116 -11.45 9.61 -13.63
CA VAL A 116 -11.95 10.35 -14.79
C VAL A 116 -12.70 11.61 -14.36
N PHE A 117 -13.58 11.50 -13.37
CA PHE A 117 -14.34 12.65 -12.86
C PHE A 117 -13.46 13.61 -12.05
N ALA A 118 -12.56 13.11 -11.20
CA ALA A 118 -11.65 13.96 -10.45
C ALA A 118 -10.74 14.79 -11.37
N ASP A 119 -10.23 14.19 -12.44
CA ASP A 119 -9.40 14.86 -13.45
C ASP A 119 -10.21 15.88 -14.26
N ALA A 120 -11.52 15.65 -14.45
CA ALA A 120 -12.45 16.61 -15.04
C ALA A 120 -12.85 17.77 -14.10
N GLY A 121 -12.36 17.76 -12.85
CA GLY A 121 -12.61 18.81 -11.85
C GLY A 121 -13.81 18.56 -10.94
N TYR A 122 -14.40 17.37 -10.96
CA TYR A 122 -15.47 17.00 -10.04
C TYR A 122 -14.93 16.67 -8.65
N ARG A 123 -15.80 16.88 -7.66
CA ARG A 123 -15.66 16.29 -6.32
C ARG A 123 -16.17 14.85 -6.38
N THR A 124 -15.45 13.93 -5.77
CA THR A 124 -15.73 12.49 -5.94
C THR A 124 -15.93 11.85 -4.57
N GLY A 125 -17.11 11.31 -4.34
CA GLY A 125 -17.53 10.68 -3.09
C GLY A 125 -17.89 9.21 -3.31
N LEU A 126 -17.42 8.33 -2.43
CA LEU A 126 -17.82 6.92 -2.40
C LEU A 126 -18.41 6.60 -1.03
N PHE A 127 -19.61 6.01 -1.03
CA PHE A 127 -20.35 5.64 0.18
C PHE A 127 -20.80 4.18 0.08
N GLY A 128 -20.16 3.30 0.85
CA GLY A 128 -20.53 1.90 1.02
C GLY A 128 -19.55 0.91 0.37
N LYS A 129 -20.08 -0.08 -0.34
CA LYS A 129 -19.31 -1.23 -0.84
C LYS A 129 -18.37 -0.85 -1.97
N TRP A 130 -17.07 -1.08 -1.77
CA TRP A 130 -16.04 -0.92 -2.81
C TRP A 130 -15.74 -2.22 -3.56
N HIS A 131 -15.19 -3.21 -2.83
CA HIS A 131 -14.92 -4.57 -3.30
C HIS A 131 -13.99 -4.71 -4.53
N LEU A 132 -13.05 -3.77 -4.70
CA LEU A 132 -12.04 -3.74 -5.76
C LEU A 132 -10.59 -3.68 -5.23
N GLY A 133 -10.43 -4.03 -3.95
CA GLY A 133 -9.17 -4.04 -3.21
C GLY A 133 -9.20 -3.10 -1.99
N ASP A 134 -8.57 -3.54 -0.91
CA ASP A 134 -8.59 -2.90 0.41
C ASP A 134 -7.19 -2.45 0.90
N THR A 135 -6.17 -2.68 0.08
CA THR A 135 -4.79 -2.25 0.30
C THR A 135 -4.33 -1.31 -0.80
N TYR A 136 -3.33 -0.46 -0.52
CA TYR A 136 -2.73 0.43 -1.50
C TYR A 136 -2.18 -0.38 -2.69
N PRO A 137 -2.32 0.10 -3.94
CA PRO A 137 -3.00 1.32 -4.38
C PRO A 137 -4.46 1.11 -4.79
N TYR A 138 -5.16 0.13 -4.23
CA TYR A 138 -6.49 -0.32 -4.68
C TYR A 138 -7.66 0.26 -3.89
N ARG A 139 -7.42 0.98 -2.79
CA ARG A 139 -8.48 1.55 -1.94
C ARG A 139 -9.22 2.69 -2.67
N PRO A 140 -10.47 3.01 -2.32
CA PRO A 140 -11.22 4.10 -2.96
C PRO A 140 -10.43 5.42 -3.09
N GLN A 141 -9.73 5.82 -2.03
CA GLN A 141 -8.93 7.05 -2.00
C GLN A 141 -7.71 7.03 -2.93
N ASP A 142 -7.19 5.85 -3.25
CA ASP A 142 -6.11 5.68 -4.23
C ASP A 142 -6.66 5.64 -5.67
N ARG A 143 -7.98 5.45 -5.81
CA ARG A 143 -8.69 5.21 -7.08
C ARG A 143 -9.66 6.34 -7.43
N GLY A 144 -9.27 7.57 -7.09
CA GLY A 144 -9.91 8.80 -7.58
C GLY A 144 -11.09 9.30 -6.76
N PHE A 145 -11.47 8.65 -5.67
CA PHE A 145 -12.48 9.16 -4.73
C PHE A 145 -11.81 9.98 -3.62
N ARG A 146 -12.23 11.22 -3.43
CA ARG A 146 -11.63 12.12 -2.42
C ARG A 146 -12.35 12.05 -1.08
N GLU A 147 -13.65 11.81 -1.11
CA GLU A 147 -14.47 11.54 0.06
C GLU A 147 -14.85 10.05 0.04
N THR A 148 -14.63 9.35 1.14
CA THR A 148 -14.75 7.89 1.18
C THR A 148 -15.28 7.43 2.53
N LEU A 149 -16.46 6.82 2.53
CA LEU A 149 -17.00 6.09 3.68
C LEU A 149 -17.33 4.68 3.21
N TRP A 150 -16.57 3.67 3.63
CA TRP A 150 -16.66 2.33 3.06
C TRP A 150 -16.24 1.25 4.05
N PHE A 151 -16.60 0.01 3.73
CA PHE A 151 -16.09 -1.18 4.42
C PHE A 151 -15.28 -2.04 3.44
N PRO A 152 -14.23 -2.71 3.91
CA PRO A 152 -13.35 -3.48 3.04
C PRO A 152 -14.00 -4.77 2.54
N SER A 153 -13.52 -5.28 1.40
CA SER A 153 -13.95 -6.53 0.77
C SER A 153 -15.46 -6.59 0.43
N SER A 154 -16.09 -7.75 0.62
CA SER A 154 -17.31 -8.16 -0.09
C SER A 154 -18.62 -7.77 0.56
N HIS A 155 -18.68 -7.67 1.88
CA HIS A 155 -19.91 -7.40 2.63
C HIS A 155 -19.54 -7.08 4.10
N ILE A 156 -20.55 -6.65 4.88
CA ILE A 156 -20.44 -6.51 6.33
C ILE A 156 -20.16 -7.87 6.99
N GLY A 157 -19.10 -7.96 7.80
CA GLY A 157 -18.61 -9.21 8.37
C GLY A 157 -17.69 -10.02 7.44
N SER A 158 -17.16 -9.39 6.39
CA SER A 158 -16.05 -9.96 5.61
C SER A 158 -14.75 -9.98 6.44
N VAL A 159 -13.75 -10.79 6.04
CA VAL A 159 -12.50 -10.97 6.82
C VAL A 159 -11.82 -9.64 7.19
N PRO A 160 -11.56 -8.70 6.27
CA PRO A 160 -10.90 -7.43 6.62
C PRO A 160 -11.83 -6.41 7.29
N ASP A 161 -13.14 -6.67 7.38
CA ASP A 161 -14.09 -5.77 8.04
C ASP A 161 -13.82 -5.71 9.55
N GLN A 162 -14.37 -4.69 10.21
CA GLN A 162 -14.33 -4.61 11.66
C GLN A 162 -14.93 -5.88 12.28
N TRP A 163 -14.26 -6.41 13.30
CA TRP A 163 -14.68 -7.63 13.96
C TRP A 163 -16.04 -7.44 14.62
N GLN A 164 -17.01 -8.29 14.27
CA GLN A 164 -18.39 -8.28 14.79
C GLN A 164 -19.29 -7.12 14.33
N ASN A 165 -18.97 -6.42 13.24
CA ASN A 165 -19.98 -5.61 12.57
C ASN A 165 -21.21 -6.48 12.21
N ASP A 166 -22.41 -5.93 12.37
CA ASP A 166 -23.68 -6.64 12.25
C ASP A 166 -24.79 -5.87 11.51
N TYR A 167 -24.41 -4.83 10.76
CA TYR A 167 -25.24 -3.80 10.13
C TYR A 167 -25.69 -2.64 11.04
N PHE A 168 -25.53 -2.73 12.36
CA PHE A 168 -26.03 -1.74 13.31
C PHE A 168 -24.93 -1.18 14.19
N ASP A 169 -24.87 0.16 14.27
CA ASP A 169 -23.88 0.88 15.08
C ASP A 169 -22.42 0.45 14.74
N ASP A 170 -22.20 0.18 13.46
CA ASP A 170 -20.98 -0.42 12.92
C ASP A 170 -19.81 0.58 12.80
N THR A 171 -18.61 0.04 12.60
CA THR A 171 -17.41 0.82 12.27
C THR A 171 -17.03 0.67 10.80
N TYR A 172 -16.80 1.79 10.12
CA TYR A 172 -16.39 1.86 8.72
C TYR A 172 -15.07 2.61 8.55
N ILE A 173 -14.52 2.60 7.34
CA ILE A 173 -13.35 3.39 6.95
C ILE A 173 -13.84 4.72 6.36
N HIS A 174 -13.64 5.81 7.10
CA HIS A 174 -13.86 7.18 6.66
C HIS A 174 -12.52 7.85 6.33
N ASN A 175 -12.24 8.13 5.05
CA ASN A 175 -11.01 8.79 4.59
C ASN A 175 -9.73 8.16 5.16
N GLY A 176 -9.69 6.83 5.15
CA GLY A 176 -8.57 6.02 5.60
C GLY A 176 -8.50 5.78 7.12
N LYS A 177 -9.48 6.23 7.89
CA LYS A 177 -9.56 6.02 9.35
C LYS A 177 -10.78 5.19 9.72
N GLN A 178 -10.64 4.29 10.68
CA GLN A 178 -11.80 3.60 11.24
C GLN A 178 -12.63 4.57 12.10
N GLN A 179 -13.94 4.60 11.86
CA GLN A 179 -14.88 5.46 12.56
C GLN A 179 -16.20 4.73 12.79
N ALA A 180 -16.71 4.81 14.02
CA ALA A 180 -18.00 4.24 14.39
C ALA A 180 -19.13 5.20 14.01
N TYR A 181 -20.24 4.64 13.55
CA TYR A 181 -21.47 5.34 13.23
C TYR A 181 -22.62 4.73 14.02
N SER A 182 -23.71 5.46 14.21
CA SER A 182 -24.91 4.92 14.84
C SER A 182 -26.05 4.81 13.84
N GLY A 183 -26.82 3.73 13.94
CA GLY A 183 -27.93 3.41 13.05
C GLY A 183 -27.65 2.22 12.13
N TYR A 184 -28.57 1.99 11.20
CA TYR A 184 -28.50 0.89 10.24
C TYR A 184 -27.65 1.28 9.03
N THR A 185 -26.78 0.37 8.59
CA THR A 185 -25.74 0.63 7.56
C THR A 185 -26.27 1.37 6.34
N THR A 186 -27.38 0.90 5.73
CA THR A 186 -27.91 1.56 4.53
C THR A 186 -28.35 2.99 4.81
N ASP A 187 -28.96 3.26 5.96
CA ASP A 187 -29.41 4.60 6.34
C ASP A 187 -28.22 5.53 6.54
N VAL A 188 -27.19 5.06 7.26
CA VAL A 188 -25.93 5.80 7.48
C VAL A 188 -25.27 6.18 6.14
N LEU A 189 -25.16 5.24 5.21
CA LEU A 189 -24.53 5.50 3.91
C LEU A 189 -25.27 6.56 3.10
N PHE A 190 -26.61 6.55 3.12
CA PHE A 190 -27.42 7.57 2.44
C PHE A 190 -27.32 8.93 3.14
N ASP A 191 -27.33 8.96 4.47
CA ASP A 191 -27.26 10.20 5.25
C ASP A 191 -25.93 10.92 5.07
N GLU A 192 -24.82 10.18 5.15
CA GLU A 192 -23.48 10.73 4.95
C GLU A 192 -23.28 11.18 3.49
N ALA A 193 -23.81 10.43 2.53
CA ALA A 193 -23.78 10.84 1.13
C ALA A 193 -24.58 12.13 0.89
N MET A 194 -25.80 12.24 1.41
CA MET A 194 -26.64 13.44 1.27
C MET A 194 -26.03 14.65 1.97
N SER A 195 -25.45 14.47 3.17
CA SER A 195 -24.73 15.54 3.87
C SER A 195 -23.55 16.05 3.04
N TRP A 196 -22.73 15.15 2.51
CA TRP A 196 -21.61 15.54 1.66
C TRP A 196 -22.07 16.23 0.37
N MET A 197 -23.08 15.69 -0.32
CA MET A 197 -23.64 16.31 -1.53
C MET A 197 -24.19 17.72 -1.25
N HIS A 198 -24.78 17.94 -0.07
CA HIS A 198 -25.24 19.26 0.36
C HIS A 198 -24.07 20.24 0.46
N ASP A 199 -22.99 19.85 1.15
CA ASP A 199 -21.81 20.70 1.33
C ASP A 199 -21.12 21.04 0.00
N GLU A 200 -21.05 20.08 -0.93
CA GLU A 200 -20.50 20.32 -2.27
C GLU A 200 -21.38 21.25 -3.10
N ALA A 201 -22.70 21.08 -3.00
CA ALA A 201 -23.68 21.94 -3.67
C ALA A 201 -23.66 23.39 -3.15
N GLU A 202 -23.63 23.59 -1.83
CA GLU A 202 -23.52 24.92 -1.21
C GLU A 202 -22.25 25.64 -1.63
N ALA A 203 -21.18 24.89 -1.86
CA ALA A 203 -19.92 25.43 -2.36
C ALA A 203 -19.83 25.52 -3.89
N GLU A 204 -20.94 25.29 -4.59
CA GLU A 204 -21.07 25.32 -6.06
C GLU A 204 -20.07 24.42 -6.80
N ARG A 205 -19.74 23.26 -6.23
CA ARG A 205 -18.82 22.30 -6.85
C ARG A 205 -19.58 21.11 -7.43
N PRO A 206 -19.40 20.79 -8.72
CA PRO A 206 -20.03 19.63 -9.31
C PRO A 206 -19.43 18.36 -8.68
N PHE A 207 -20.29 17.38 -8.42
CA PHE A 207 -19.88 16.15 -7.73
C PHE A 207 -20.28 14.87 -8.47
N LEU A 208 -19.50 13.82 -8.25
CA LEU A 208 -19.80 12.42 -8.54
C LEU A 208 -19.97 11.72 -7.19
N CYS A 209 -21.16 11.19 -6.93
CA CYS A 209 -21.46 10.34 -5.80
C CYS A 209 -21.65 8.89 -6.27
N TYR A 210 -20.80 7.97 -5.81
CA TYR A 210 -21.00 6.54 -5.97
C TYR A 210 -21.54 5.97 -4.64
N LEU A 211 -22.84 5.69 -4.61
CA LEU A 211 -23.56 5.20 -3.45
C LEU A 211 -23.88 3.72 -3.64
N ALA A 212 -23.10 2.87 -2.95
CA ALA A 212 -23.08 1.43 -3.14
C ALA A 212 -23.53 0.73 -1.87
N THR A 213 -24.79 0.28 -1.80
CA THR A 213 -25.33 -0.29 -0.57
C THR A 213 -24.69 -1.64 -0.23
N ALA A 214 -24.62 -1.97 1.06
CA ALA A 214 -24.37 -3.34 1.53
C ALA A 214 -25.61 -4.22 1.34
N ALA A 215 -26.79 -3.63 1.51
CA ALA A 215 -28.07 -4.27 1.29
C ALA A 215 -28.29 -4.58 -0.21
N ALA A 216 -28.97 -5.67 -0.58
CA ALA A 216 -29.62 -6.67 0.27
C ALA A 216 -28.77 -7.94 0.47
N HIS A 217 -27.43 -7.84 0.37
CA HIS A 217 -26.53 -8.97 0.51
C HIS A 217 -26.57 -9.56 1.93
N GLN A 218 -26.43 -10.89 2.04
CA GLN A 218 -26.32 -11.58 3.31
C GLN A 218 -25.14 -11.09 4.19
N PRO A 219 -25.21 -11.21 5.54
CA PRO A 219 -26.36 -11.64 6.33
C PRO A 219 -27.52 -10.64 6.25
N HIS A 220 -28.77 -11.12 6.15
CA HIS A 220 -29.93 -10.23 6.01
C HIS A 220 -30.39 -9.64 7.33
N TYR A 221 -29.48 -8.98 8.07
CA TYR A 221 -29.81 -8.25 9.28
C TYR A 221 -30.51 -6.94 8.91
N VAL A 222 -31.65 -6.64 9.53
CA VAL A 222 -32.54 -5.55 9.09
C VAL A 222 -33.48 -5.10 10.23
N PRO A 223 -33.81 -3.80 10.35
CA PRO A 223 -34.72 -3.33 11.41
C PRO A 223 -36.06 -4.06 11.42
N GLN A 224 -36.54 -4.39 12.62
CA GLN A 224 -37.76 -5.19 12.84
C GLN A 224 -39.02 -4.58 12.20
N LYS A 225 -39.07 -3.25 12.00
CA LYS A 225 -40.19 -2.57 11.33
C LYS A 225 -40.41 -3.10 9.91
N TYR A 226 -39.35 -3.31 9.14
CA TYR A 226 -39.43 -3.77 7.75
C TYR A 226 -39.80 -5.25 7.66
N ILE A 227 -39.35 -6.06 8.64
CA ILE A 227 -39.76 -7.48 8.75
C ILE A 227 -41.27 -7.58 8.99
N ALA A 228 -41.81 -6.73 9.88
CA ALA A 228 -43.24 -6.71 10.17
C ALA A 228 -44.08 -6.34 8.93
N GLU A 229 -43.62 -5.36 8.15
CA GLU A 229 -44.27 -4.91 6.91
C GLU A 229 -44.34 -6.00 5.84
N ILE A 230 -43.24 -6.74 5.61
CA ILE A 230 -43.25 -7.86 4.65
C ILE A 230 -44.14 -9.01 5.13
N ARG A 231 -44.16 -9.30 6.44
CA ARG A 231 -45.09 -10.30 6.99
C ARG A 231 -46.55 -9.91 6.79
N GLU A 232 -46.88 -8.62 6.93
CA GLU A 232 -48.21 -8.13 6.63
C GLU A 232 -48.53 -8.26 5.13
N SER A 233 -47.60 -7.87 4.26
CA SER A 233 -47.74 -7.99 2.80
C SER A 233 -47.95 -9.45 2.35
N LEU A 234 -47.23 -10.40 2.94
CA LEU A 234 -47.43 -11.84 2.70
C LEU A 234 -48.81 -12.31 3.15
N ARG A 235 -49.28 -11.89 4.33
CA ARG A 235 -50.62 -12.24 4.83
C ARG A 235 -51.72 -11.68 3.94
N ALA A 236 -51.59 -10.42 3.51
CA ALA A 236 -52.53 -9.78 2.59
C ALA A 236 -52.55 -10.48 1.22
N ALA A 237 -51.37 -10.83 0.69
CA ALA A 237 -51.26 -11.58 -0.56
C ALA A 237 -51.91 -12.97 -0.47
N ALA A 238 -51.87 -13.62 0.69
CA ALA A 238 -52.53 -14.90 0.93
C ALA A 238 -54.06 -14.77 1.08
N SER A 239 -54.58 -13.62 1.53
CA SER A 239 -56.03 -13.39 1.69
C SER A 239 -56.73 -12.91 0.42
N ASP A 240 -56.06 -12.13 -0.43
CA ASP A 240 -56.72 -11.42 -1.53
C ASP A 240 -56.94 -12.29 -2.78
N LEU A 241 -56.18 -13.38 -2.98
CA LEU A 241 -56.34 -14.28 -4.13
C LEU A 241 -55.84 -15.70 -3.81
N PRO A 242 -56.68 -16.76 -3.80
CA PRO A 242 -56.23 -18.15 -3.67
C PRO A 242 -55.41 -18.70 -4.87
N ASN A 243 -55.02 -17.83 -5.82
CA ASN A 243 -54.43 -18.18 -7.12
C ASN A 243 -53.12 -17.42 -7.44
N ARG A 244 -52.43 -16.82 -6.45
CA ARG A 244 -51.04 -16.43 -6.65
C ARG A 244 -50.17 -17.67 -6.44
N ASP A 245 -49.53 -18.15 -7.50
CA ASP A 245 -48.55 -19.25 -7.49
C ASP A 245 -47.26 -18.81 -6.74
N LEU A 246 -47.39 -18.48 -5.46
CA LEU A 246 -46.24 -18.38 -4.56
C LEU A 246 -45.73 -19.80 -4.31
N PRO A 247 -44.42 -20.05 -4.41
CA PRO A 247 -43.90 -21.37 -4.13
C PRO A 247 -44.06 -21.71 -2.65
N ASP A 248 -44.31 -22.99 -2.39
CA ASP A 248 -44.25 -23.55 -1.04
C ASP A 248 -42.80 -23.58 -0.57
N LEU A 249 -42.47 -22.73 0.41
CA LEU A 249 -41.12 -22.56 0.93
C LEU A 249 -41.00 -23.20 2.32
N ALA A 250 -39.87 -23.85 2.59
CA ALA A 250 -39.56 -24.30 3.95
C ALA A 250 -39.51 -23.09 4.91
N PRO A 251 -39.95 -23.22 6.18
CA PRO A 251 -40.06 -22.08 7.11
C PRO A 251 -38.78 -21.26 7.25
N GLU A 252 -37.61 -21.91 7.25
CA GLU A 252 -36.32 -21.23 7.36
C GLU A 252 -35.99 -20.41 6.09
N VAL A 253 -36.43 -20.88 4.92
CA VAL A 253 -36.24 -20.19 3.64
C VAL A 253 -37.23 -19.03 3.51
N GLU A 254 -38.46 -19.20 3.97
CA GLU A 254 -39.46 -18.13 4.04
C GLU A 254 -38.99 -16.99 4.95
N GLU A 255 -38.47 -17.30 6.14
CA GLU A 255 -37.93 -16.26 7.04
C GLU A 255 -36.73 -15.52 6.42
N GLN A 256 -35.84 -16.24 5.71
CA GLN A 256 -34.74 -15.59 4.97
C GLN A 256 -35.26 -14.69 3.84
N LEU A 257 -36.30 -15.11 3.13
CA LEU A 257 -36.95 -14.32 2.08
C LEU A 257 -37.58 -13.05 2.68
N ILE A 258 -38.32 -13.17 3.79
CA ILE A 258 -38.93 -12.03 4.48
C ILE A 258 -37.88 -10.96 4.79
N ARG A 259 -36.74 -11.38 5.34
CA ARG A 259 -35.63 -10.49 5.69
C ARG A 259 -34.98 -9.84 4.47
N PHE A 260 -34.74 -10.63 3.42
CA PHE A 260 -34.19 -10.13 2.16
C PHE A 260 -35.11 -9.07 1.54
N LEU A 261 -36.43 -9.32 1.47
CA LEU A 261 -37.41 -8.35 0.98
C LEU A 261 -37.50 -7.11 1.90
N ALA A 262 -37.37 -7.29 3.22
CA ALA A 262 -37.36 -6.19 4.17
C ALA A 262 -36.15 -5.25 3.96
N MET A 263 -34.98 -5.79 3.58
CA MET A 263 -33.83 -4.96 3.17
C MET A 263 -34.15 -4.18 1.89
N CYS A 264 -34.88 -4.77 0.95
CA CYS A 264 -35.31 -4.07 -0.27
C CYS A 264 -36.28 -2.92 0.01
N VAL A 265 -37.19 -3.07 0.99
CA VAL A 265 -38.06 -1.96 1.45
C VAL A 265 -37.24 -0.81 2.01
N ASN A 266 -36.20 -1.11 2.83
CA ASN A 266 -35.32 -0.06 3.34
C ASN A 266 -34.52 0.65 2.22
N ILE A 267 -34.08 -0.07 1.19
CA ILE A 267 -33.46 0.54 0.00
C ILE A 267 -34.44 1.50 -0.67
N ASP A 268 -35.69 1.07 -0.89
CA ASP A 268 -36.73 1.91 -1.49
C ASP A 268 -36.99 3.19 -0.67
N GLU A 269 -37.12 3.07 0.65
CA GLU A 269 -37.30 4.22 1.56
C GLU A 269 -36.15 5.22 1.41
N ASN A 270 -34.90 4.75 1.35
CA ASN A 270 -33.71 5.58 1.19
C ASN A 270 -33.61 6.26 -0.19
N VAL A 271 -34.02 5.58 -1.27
CA VAL A 271 -34.13 6.22 -2.59
C VAL A 271 -35.20 7.32 -2.57
N GLY A 272 -36.31 7.12 -1.86
CA GLY A 272 -37.32 8.15 -1.63
C GLY A 272 -36.77 9.37 -0.87
N ARG A 273 -35.95 9.14 0.16
CA ARG A 273 -35.23 10.20 0.91
C ARG A 273 -34.29 10.97 -0.01
N LEU A 274 -33.50 10.28 -0.83
CA LEU A 274 -32.60 10.90 -1.80
C LEU A 274 -33.34 11.80 -2.80
N GLU A 275 -34.44 11.33 -3.38
CA GLU A 275 -35.25 12.15 -4.31
C GLU A 275 -35.87 13.37 -3.63
N THR A 276 -36.30 13.22 -2.38
CA THR A 276 -36.80 14.33 -1.57
C THR A 276 -35.70 15.36 -1.31
N PHE A 277 -34.52 14.92 -0.92
CA PHE A 277 -33.34 15.76 -0.72
C PHE A 277 -32.98 16.53 -2.00
N LEU A 278 -32.85 15.84 -3.14
CA LEU A 278 -32.52 16.49 -4.41
C LEU A 278 -33.54 17.56 -4.82
N THR A 279 -34.82 17.34 -4.50
CA THR A 279 -35.89 18.31 -4.77
C THR A 279 -35.80 19.51 -3.82
N GLN A 280 -35.66 19.27 -2.52
CA GLN A 280 -35.60 20.32 -1.50
C GLN A 280 -34.39 21.24 -1.69
N HIS A 281 -33.25 20.69 -2.09
CA HIS A 281 -32.02 21.43 -2.34
C HIS A 281 -31.88 21.91 -3.80
N GLN A 282 -32.93 21.79 -4.62
CA GLN A 282 -32.95 22.28 -6.01
C GLN A 282 -31.85 21.67 -6.90
N LEU A 283 -31.39 20.47 -6.58
CA LEU A 283 -30.37 19.73 -7.33
C LEU A 283 -30.96 18.82 -8.42
N ARG A 284 -32.24 18.43 -8.26
CA ARG A 284 -32.90 17.40 -9.07
C ARG A 284 -32.80 17.62 -10.57
N GLU A 285 -33.02 18.84 -11.04
CA GLU A 285 -33.08 19.14 -12.48
C GLU A 285 -31.72 18.98 -13.16
N ASN A 286 -30.63 19.35 -12.46
CA ASN A 286 -29.26 19.33 -12.99
C ASN A 286 -28.40 18.21 -12.37
N THR A 287 -29.00 17.05 -12.10
CA THR A 287 -28.30 15.87 -11.59
C THR A 287 -28.66 14.65 -12.43
N VAL A 288 -27.64 13.97 -12.95
CA VAL A 288 -27.78 12.63 -13.54
C VAL A 288 -27.87 11.62 -12.41
N VAL A 289 -28.96 10.87 -12.35
CA VAL A 289 -29.11 9.71 -11.46
C VAL A 289 -29.11 8.44 -12.28
N VAL A 290 -28.15 7.55 -12.01
CA VAL A 290 -28.08 6.20 -12.53
C VAL A 290 -28.37 5.24 -11.39
N PHE A 291 -29.47 4.49 -11.47
CA PHE A 291 -29.77 3.41 -10.55
C PHE A 291 -29.57 2.07 -11.26
N LEU A 292 -28.87 1.13 -10.63
CA LEU A 292 -28.68 -0.24 -11.12
C LEU A 292 -28.48 -1.23 -9.97
N THR A 293 -28.45 -2.53 -10.28
CA THR A 293 -28.00 -3.56 -9.33
C THR A 293 -26.76 -4.28 -9.86
N ASP A 294 -25.96 -4.88 -8.99
CA ASP A 294 -24.65 -5.43 -9.40
C ASP A 294 -24.68 -6.85 -9.99
N ASN A 295 -25.74 -7.62 -9.72
CA ASN A 295 -25.97 -8.93 -10.30
C ASN A 295 -27.43 -9.39 -10.11
N GLY A 296 -27.76 -10.51 -10.74
CA GLY A 296 -29.03 -11.19 -10.52
C GLY A 296 -29.30 -11.58 -9.07
N SER A 297 -30.56 -11.88 -8.78
CA SER A 297 -31.05 -12.11 -7.42
C SER A 297 -30.45 -13.35 -6.75
N THR A 298 -30.24 -13.30 -5.45
CA THR A 298 -29.93 -14.50 -4.64
C THR A 298 -31.19 -15.27 -4.22
N PHE A 299 -32.34 -14.60 -4.11
CA PHE A 299 -33.61 -15.20 -3.69
C PHE A 299 -34.62 -15.37 -4.82
N GLY A 300 -34.65 -14.46 -5.78
CA GLY A 300 -35.57 -14.45 -6.92
C GLY A 300 -35.83 -15.82 -7.55
N PRO A 301 -34.81 -16.65 -7.86
CA PRO A 301 -35.00 -17.98 -8.46
C PRO A 301 -35.80 -18.98 -7.61
N ARG A 302 -35.93 -18.71 -6.31
CA ARG A 302 -36.70 -19.53 -5.36
C ARG A 302 -38.11 -19.00 -5.12
N TYR A 303 -38.39 -17.73 -5.45
CA TYR A 303 -39.73 -17.16 -5.36
C TYR A 303 -40.14 -16.49 -6.69
N PHE A 304 -39.76 -15.25 -6.93
CA PHE A 304 -40.14 -14.48 -8.11
C PHE A 304 -38.91 -13.89 -8.79
N ASN A 305 -38.71 -14.26 -10.04
CA ASN A 305 -37.55 -13.84 -10.83
C ASN A 305 -37.94 -13.16 -12.15
N ALA A 306 -39.12 -12.53 -12.19
CA ALA A 306 -39.66 -11.85 -13.37
C ALA A 306 -39.58 -12.68 -14.67
N ASN A 307 -39.99 -13.95 -14.62
CA ASN A 307 -39.95 -14.91 -15.73
C ASN A 307 -38.56 -15.17 -16.32
N MET A 308 -37.50 -15.01 -15.52
CA MET A 308 -36.14 -15.37 -15.92
C MET A 308 -35.63 -16.61 -15.17
N LYS A 309 -34.76 -17.36 -15.83
CA LYS A 309 -34.07 -18.51 -15.24
C LYS A 309 -32.77 -18.09 -14.56
N GLY A 310 -32.41 -18.79 -13.48
CA GLY A 310 -31.15 -18.59 -12.76
C GLY A 310 -31.09 -17.29 -11.96
N GLY A 311 -30.02 -17.14 -11.18
CA GLY A 311 -29.78 -15.99 -10.30
C GLY A 311 -28.29 -15.68 -10.20
N LYS A 312 -27.88 -14.95 -9.14
CA LYS A 312 -26.47 -14.67 -8.85
C LYS A 312 -25.60 -15.91 -9.08
N THR A 313 -24.42 -15.70 -9.67
CA THR A 313 -23.44 -16.73 -10.05
C THR A 313 -23.83 -17.67 -11.20
N THR A 314 -24.90 -17.39 -11.94
CA THR A 314 -25.30 -18.19 -13.10
C THR A 314 -25.27 -17.39 -14.40
N LEU A 315 -25.10 -18.08 -15.54
CA LEU A 315 -25.06 -17.48 -16.88
C LEU A 315 -26.45 -17.40 -17.55
N TRP A 316 -27.51 -17.73 -16.81
CA TRP A 316 -28.88 -17.55 -17.29
C TRP A 316 -29.30 -16.09 -17.15
N GLU A 317 -30.34 -15.66 -17.88
CA GLU A 317 -30.81 -14.26 -17.90
C GLU A 317 -30.94 -13.67 -16.50
N GLY A 318 -31.54 -14.39 -15.56
CA GLY A 318 -31.78 -13.93 -14.19
C GLY A 318 -30.52 -13.76 -13.35
N GLY A 319 -29.34 -14.18 -13.86
CA GLY A 319 -28.05 -13.98 -13.21
C GLY A 319 -27.33 -12.70 -13.64
N HIS A 320 -27.51 -12.25 -14.89
CA HIS A 320 -26.76 -11.13 -15.47
C HIS A 320 -27.63 -9.99 -15.98
N ARG A 321 -28.93 -10.18 -16.20
CA ARG A 321 -29.85 -9.10 -16.55
C ARG A 321 -30.38 -8.41 -15.29
N VAL A 322 -30.23 -7.10 -15.22
CA VAL A 322 -30.54 -6.28 -14.05
C VAL A 322 -31.21 -4.96 -14.46
N PRO A 323 -32.00 -4.32 -13.59
CA PRO A 323 -32.56 -3.02 -13.91
C PRO A 323 -31.45 -1.97 -14.05
N CYS A 324 -31.63 -1.05 -14.99
CA CYS A 324 -30.86 0.19 -15.05
C CYS A 324 -31.77 1.36 -15.45
N PHE A 325 -31.86 2.34 -14.56
CA PHE A 325 -32.69 3.54 -14.73
C PHE A 325 -31.80 4.77 -14.77
N ILE A 326 -31.98 5.62 -15.77
CA ILE A 326 -31.20 6.85 -15.96
C ILE A 326 -32.15 8.05 -16.02
N ARG A 327 -31.99 9.00 -15.09
CA ARG A 327 -32.76 10.24 -15.04
C ARG A 327 -31.83 11.45 -15.10
N TRP A 328 -32.14 12.39 -15.99
CA TRP A 328 -31.56 13.72 -15.97
C TRP A 328 -32.53 14.72 -16.63
N PRO A 329 -33.38 15.41 -15.85
CA PRO A 329 -34.48 16.22 -16.40
C PRO A 329 -34.03 17.35 -17.33
N ALA A 330 -32.95 18.07 -16.99
CA ALA A 330 -32.40 19.14 -17.82
C ALA A 330 -31.40 18.64 -18.89
N GLY A 331 -31.16 17.34 -18.97
CA GLY A 331 -30.07 16.74 -19.75
C GLY A 331 -30.32 16.51 -21.23
N GLY A 332 -31.53 16.79 -21.72
CA GLY A 332 -31.90 16.43 -23.09
C GLY A 332 -31.98 14.92 -23.33
N LEU A 333 -32.21 14.12 -22.28
CA LEU A 333 -32.57 12.71 -22.46
C LEU A 333 -33.96 12.62 -23.10
N GLN A 334 -34.24 11.49 -23.74
CA GLN A 334 -35.59 11.17 -24.20
C GLN A 334 -36.60 11.20 -23.04
N SER A 335 -37.88 11.41 -23.38
CA SER A 335 -38.97 11.27 -22.41
C SER A 335 -38.92 9.87 -21.74
N PRO A 336 -39.32 9.75 -20.46
CA PRO A 336 -39.24 8.48 -19.73
C PRO A 336 -39.84 7.31 -20.51
N GLN A 337 -39.00 6.37 -20.93
CA GLN A 337 -39.40 5.24 -21.78
C GLN A 337 -38.41 4.08 -21.68
N ASP A 338 -38.80 2.94 -22.25
CA ASP A 338 -37.96 1.77 -22.35
C ASP A 338 -37.05 1.89 -23.57
N VAL A 339 -35.76 1.62 -23.38
CA VAL A 339 -34.77 1.40 -24.44
C VAL A 339 -34.49 -0.09 -24.51
N THR A 340 -34.61 -0.64 -25.72
CA THR A 340 -34.40 -2.06 -26.01
C THR A 340 -33.04 -2.29 -26.68
N GLY A 341 -32.59 -3.54 -26.69
CA GLY A 341 -31.30 -3.93 -27.26
C GLY A 341 -30.20 -4.12 -26.22
N LEU A 342 -29.18 -4.88 -26.60
CA LEU A 342 -28.12 -5.32 -25.69
C LEU A 342 -27.24 -4.16 -25.22
N THR A 343 -27.34 -3.86 -23.93
CA THR A 343 -26.50 -2.88 -23.24
C THR A 343 -25.78 -3.54 -22.07
N GLN A 344 -24.65 -2.99 -21.65
CA GLN A 344 -23.85 -3.59 -20.58
C GLN A 344 -23.30 -2.52 -19.64
N VAL A 345 -23.02 -2.90 -18.39
CA VAL A 345 -22.45 -1.99 -17.37
C VAL A 345 -21.16 -1.27 -17.79
N GLN A 346 -20.36 -1.87 -18.68
CA GLN A 346 -19.15 -1.24 -19.23
C GLN A 346 -19.46 -0.01 -20.09
N ASP A 347 -20.70 0.13 -20.57
CA ASP A 347 -21.13 1.25 -21.38
C ASP A 347 -21.33 2.52 -20.54
N LEU A 348 -21.55 2.39 -19.22
CA LEU A 348 -21.95 3.54 -18.39
C LEU A 348 -20.85 4.60 -18.24
N LEU A 349 -19.58 4.20 -18.07
CA LEU A 349 -18.48 5.15 -17.99
C LEU A 349 -18.33 6.00 -19.27
N PRO A 350 -18.15 5.43 -20.47
CA PRO A 350 -18.07 6.23 -21.70
C PRO A 350 -19.35 7.01 -21.98
N THR A 351 -20.54 6.48 -21.62
CA THR A 351 -21.81 7.21 -21.72
C THR A 351 -21.83 8.47 -20.87
N LEU A 352 -21.42 8.38 -19.61
CA LEU A 352 -21.38 9.53 -18.70
C LEU A 352 -20.37 10.58 -19.17
N VAL A 353 -19.22 10.16 -19.68
CA VAL A 353 -18.23 11.10 -20.26
C VAL A 353 -18.80 11.85 -21.45
N ASP A 354 -19.50 11.16 -22.34
CA ASP A 354 -20.09 11.74 -23.55
C ASP A 354 -21.28 12.66 -23.23
N LEU A 355 -22.23 12.20 -22.41
CA LEU A 355 -23.40 13.00 -21.95
C LEU A 355 -22.99 14.34 -21.32
N LEU A 356 -21.85 14.36 -20.64
CA LEU A 356 -21.37 15.52 -19.89
C LEU A 356 -20.37 16.37 -20.68
N GLY A 357 -20.04 15.97 -21.91
CA GLY A 357 -19.03 16.66 -22.73
C GLY A 357 -17.63 16.65 -22.10
N LEU A 358 -17.30 15.61 -21.33
CA LEU A 358 -15.96 15.43 -20.77
C LEU A 358 -14.99 14.95 -21.86
N PRO A 359 -13.66 15.13 -21.69
CA PRO A 359 -12.70 14.77 -22.74
C PRO A 359 -12.78 13.27 -23.11
N ALA A 360 -13.08 12.97 -24.37
CA ALA A 360 -13.20 11.59 -24.87
C ALA A 360 -11.91 10.77 -24.70
N SER A 361 -10.74 11.43 -24.64
CA SER A 361 -9.46 10.78 -24.35
C SER A 361 -9.41 10.11 -22.98
N SER A 362 -10.29 10.50 -22.03
CA SER A 362 -10.36 9.90 -20.70
C SER A 362 -10.88 8.45 -20.71
N VAL A 363 -11.60 8.06 -21.77
CA VAL A 363 -12.26 6.75 -21.91
C VAL A 363 -11.79 5.97 -23.14
N GLY A 364 -10.70 6.37 -23.79
CA GLY A 364 -10.15 5.67 -24.96
C GLY A 364 -9.67 4.23 -24.69
N HIS A 365 -9.66 3.80 -23.42
CA HIS A 365 -9.28 2.47 -22.98
C HIS A 365 -10.49 1.54 -22.75
N CYS A 366 -11.72 2.07 -22.76
CA CYS A 366 -12.93 1.30 -22.46
C CYS A 366 -13.24 0.28 -23.57
N ASP A 367 -13.76 -0.89 -23.17
CA ASP A 367 -14.33 -1.90 -24.08
C ASP A 367 -15.83 -1.59 -24.38
N GLY A 368 -16.51 -0.86 -23.50
CA GLY A 368 -17.91 -0.42 -23.69
C GLY A 368 -18.09 0.70 -24.72
N ILE A 369 -19.34 0.91 -25.16
CA ILE A 369 -19.69 2.00 -26.09
C ILE A 369 -20.46 3.11 -25.35
N SER A 370 -20.37 4.35 -25.83
CA SER A 370 -21.26 5.41 -25.36
C SER A 370 -22.69 5.14 -25.82
N LEU A 371 -23.63 5.18 -24.88
CA LEU A 371 -25.07 5.13 -25.11
C LEU A 371 -25.69 6.53 -25.17
N ALA A 372 -24.91 7.61 -25.07
CA ALA A 372 -25.44 8.97 -25.04
C ALA A 372 -26.36 9.28 -26.25
N PRO A 373 -25.99 8.95 -27.51
CA PRO A 373 -26.89 9.15 -28.65
C PRO A 373 -28.19 8.34 -28.55
N ILE A 374 -28.16 7.16 -27.94
CA ILE A 374 -29.36 6.36 -27.70
C ILE A 374 -30.24 7.00 -26.62
N LEU A 375 -29.64 7.45 -25.53
CA LEU A 375 -30.36 8.08 -24.41
C LEU A 375 -30.94 9.45 -24.76
N CYS A 376 -30.34 10.18 -25.71
CA CYS A 376 -30.86 11.42 -26.29
C CYS A 376 -31.84 11.20 -27.45
N GLY A 377 -31.86 9.99 -28.02
CA GLY A 377 -32.79 9.59 -29.06
C GLY A 377 -32.36 9.85 -30.49
N ASP A 378 -31.07 10.05 -30.70
CA ASP A 378 -30.48 10.23 -32.02
C ASP A 378 -30.32 8.91 -32.77
N THR A 379 -30.10 7.81 -32.05
CA THR A 379 -29.89 6.47 -32.64
C THR A 379 -30.50 5.36 -31.78
N GLU A 380 -30.53 4.14 -32.33
CA GLU A 380 -30.89 2.92 -31.60
C GLU A 380 -29.64 2.12 -31.19
N VAL A 381 -29.81 1.18 -30.25
CA VAL A 381 -28.75 0.22 -29.91
C VAL A 381 -28.44 -0.65 -31.14
N PRO A 382 -27.16 -0.82 -31.54
CA PRO A 382 -26.82 -1.60 -32.73
C PRO A 382 -27.34 -3.05 -32.66
N THR A 383 -28.15 -3.44 -33.65
CA THR A 383 -28.80 -4.77 -33.69
C THR A 383 -27.82 -5.94 -33.84
N GLU A 384 -26.65 -5.70 -34.43
CA GLU A 384 -25.59 -6.69 -34.61
C GLU A 384 -24.60 -6.75 -33.44
N ARG A 385 -24.86 -6.00 -32.36
CA ARG A 385 -24.02 -6.03 -31.17
C ARG A 385 -24.07 -7.41 -30.51
N MET A 386 -22.90 -7.93 -30.14
CA MET A 386 -22.75 -9.12 -29.31
C MET A 386 -22.06 -8.76 -27.99
N LEU A 387 -22.45 -9.42 -26.91
CA LEU A 387 -21.81 -9.29 -25.59
C LEU A 387 -21.28 -10.64 -25.14
N VAL A 388 -20.17 -10.62 -24.40
CA VAL A 388 -19.65 -11.79 -23.69
C VAL A 388 -19.76 -11.56 -22.18
N ILE A 389 -20.40 -12.49 -21.49
CA ILE A 389 -20.48 -12.50 -20.02
C ILE A 389 -19.60 -13.62 -19.50
N ASN A 390 -18.50 -13.27 -18.84
CA ASN A 390 -17.59 -14.23 -18.22
C ASN A 390 -16.91 -13.63 -16.97
N TYR A 391 -16.52 -14.52 -16.04
CA TYR A 391 -15.93 -14.17 -14.74
C TYR A 391 -15.28 -15.41 -14.12
N SER A 392 -14.49 -15.25 -13.06
CA SER A 392 -13.86 -16.35 -12.34
C SER A 392 -14.85 -16.98 -11.35
N ARG A 393 -14.87 -18.32 -11.23
CA ARG A 393 -15.84 -19.03 -10.37
C ARG A 393 -15.30 -19.28 -8.97
N MET A 394 -16.18 -19.27 -7.98
CA MET A 394 -15.82 -19.47 -6.58
C MET A 394 -15.28 -20.88 -6.29
N PRO A 395 -14.08 -21.02 -5.69
CA PRO A 395 -13.50 -22.31 -5.37
C PRO A 395 -13.92 -22.80 -3.98
N PHE A 396 -15.23 -22.87 -3.70
CA PHE A 396 -15.79 -23.13 -2.37
C PHE A 396 -15.19 -24.37 -1.67
N LYS A 397 -15.03 -25.48 -2.41
CA LYS A 397 -14.55 -26.77 -1.90
C LYS A 397 -13.02 -26.94 -1.98
N THR A 398 -12.32 -25.98 -2.56
CA THR A 398 -10.88 -26.11 -2.79
C THR A 398 -10.10 -25.71 -1.54
N MET A 399 -9.10 -26.53 -1.20
CA MET A 399 -8.24 -26.33 -0.03
C MET A 399 -6.90 -25.69 -0.36
N ARG A 400 -6.50 -25.73 -1.64
CA ARG A 400 -5.22 -25.22 -2.19
C ARG A 400 -5.31 -24.99 -3.71
N THR A 401 -4.44 -24.17 -4.28
CA THR A 401 -4.36 -23.89 -5.72
C THR A 401 -4.14 -25.16 -6.57
N THR A 402 -4.87 -25.32 -7.68
CA THR A 402 -4.71 -26.44 -8.63
C THR A 402 -5.03 -25.99 -10.08
N PRO A 403 -4.51 -26.64 -11.13
CA PRO A 403 -4.84 -26.29 -12.52
C PRO A 403 -6.32 -26.46 -12.88
N MET A 404 -7.02 -27.37 -12.19
CA MET A 404 -8.46 -27.61 -12.38
C MET A 404 -9.34 -26.76 -11.47
N ASN A 405 -8.75 -25.78 -10.77
CA ASN A 405 -9.47 -24.94 -9.84
C ASN A 405 -10.59 -24.15 -10.55
N PRO A 406 -11.83 -24.10 -9.99
CA PRO A 406 -12.92 -23.31 -10.55
C PRO A 406 -12.58 -21.84 -10.78
N ALA A 407 -11.68 -21.25 -10.00
CA ALA A 407 -11.26 -19.85 -10.12
C ALA A 407 -10.42 -19.56 -11.37
N VAL A 408 -9.84 -20.60 -12.01
CA VAL A 408 -9.07 -20.42 -13.24
C VAL A 408 -10.00 -20.01 -14.39
N PRO A 409 -9.77 -18.84 -15.04
CA PRO A 409 -10.56 -18.38 -16.18
C PRO A 409 -10.57 -19.36 -17.35
N ARG A 410 -11.73 -19.50 -18.02
CA ARG A 410 -11.92 -20.42 -19.16
C ARG A 410 -12.86 -19.80 -20.19
N ARG A 411 -12.58 -20.06 -21.47
CA ARG A 411 -13.43 -19.67 -22.61
C ARG A 411 -14.82 -20.29 -22.50
N GLU A 412 -14.88 -21.59 -22.21
CA GLU A 412 -16.10 -22.41 -22.19
C GLU A 412 -17.03 -22.11 -21.01
N ARG A 413 -16.75 -21.08 -20.21
CA ARG A 413 -17.58 -20.65 -19.07
C ARG A 413 -18.20 -19.26 -19.29
N ALA A 414 -18.31 -18.88 -20.56
CA ALA A 414 -18.94 -17.64 -20.99
C ALA A 414 -20.41 -17.85 -21.42
N ALA A 415 -21.18 -16.78 -21.39
CA ALA A 415 -22.36 -16.61 -22.22
C ALA A 415 -22.02 -15.65 -23.36
N VAL A 416 -22.52 -15.91 -24.57
CA VAL A 416 -22.57 -14.93 -25.67
C VAL A 416 -24.02 -14.54 -25.90
N LEU A 417 -24.27 -13.23 -25.98
CA LEU A 417 -25.59 -12.66 -26.18
C LEU A 417 -25.60 -11.98 -27.55
N TRP A 418 -26.62 -12.25 -28.37
CA TRP A 418 -26.80 -11.60 -29.66
C TRP A 418 -28.28 -11.53 -30.02
N LYS A 419 -28.85 -10.33 -30.11
CA LYS A 419 -30.31 -10.17 -30.29
C LYS A 419 -31.04 -10.95 -29.17
N SER A 420 -31.98 -11.84 -29.51
CA SER A 420 -32.64 -12.74 -28.57
C SER A 420 -31.86 -14.03 -28.27
N TRP A 421 -30.75 -14.28 -28.96
CA TRP A 421 -29.97 -15.50 -28.82
C TRP A 421 -29.09 -15.47 -27.57
N ARG A 422 -29.01 -16.61 -26.87
CA ARG A 422 -28.14 -16.84 -25.71
C ARG A 422 -27.36 -18.15 -25.90
N LEU A 423 -26.07 -18.05 -26.21
CA LEU A 423 -25.16 -19.21 -26.29
C LEU A 423 -24.46 -19.37 -24.94
N LEU A 424 -24.78 -20.42 -24.19
CA LEU A 424 -24.24 -20.66 -22.86
C LEU A 424 -23.21 -21.79 -22.87
N GLU A 425 -22.05 -21.53 -22.27
CA GLU A 425 -20.93 -22.46 -22.08
C GLU A 425 -20.44 -23.15 -23.36
N ASP A 426 -20.74 -22.57 -24.52
CA ASP A 426 -20.50 -23.19 -25.82
C ASP A 426 -21.22 -24.55 -26.03
N LYS A 427 -22.29 -24.80 -25.27
CA LYS A 427 -23.00 -26.10 -25.22
C LYS A 427 -24.50 -26.01 -25.50
N ALA A 428 -25.12 -24.87 -25.22
CA ALA A 428 -26.55 -24.69 -25.39
C ALA A 428 -26.87 -23.33 -25.99
N LEU A 429 -27.86 -23.29 -26.88
CA LEU A 429 -28.36 -22.07 -27.51
C LEU A 429 -29.85 -21.94 -27.18
N TYR A 430 -30.29 -20.75 -26.81
CA TYR A 430 -31.69 -20.40 -26.53
C TYR A 430 -32.12 -19.16 -27.32
N ASP A 431 -33.39 -19.10 -27.72
CA ASP A 431 -34.03 -17.92 -28.32
C ASP A 431 -35.07 -17.35 -27.34
N LEU A 432 -34.77 -16.20 -26.73
CA LEU A 432 -35.66 -15.60 -25.73
C LEU A 432 -37.02 -15.15 -26.28
N ASN A 433 -37.16 -14.98 -27.61
CA ASN A 433 -38.45 -14.60 -28.21
C ASN A 433 -39.50 -15.70 -28.04
N SER A 434 -39.09 -16.97 -28.16
CA SER A 434 -39.96 -18.13 -27.99
C SER A 434 -39.79 -18.84 -26.65
N ASP A 435 -38.64 -18.63 -25.99
CA ASP A 435 -38.23 -19.36 -24.78
C ASP A 435 -37.58 -18.43 -23.74
N PRO A 436 -38.36 -17.52 -23.12
CA PRO A 436 -37.85 -16.58 -22.10
C PRO A 436 -37.30 -17.30 -20.85
N LEU A 437 -37.75 -18.54 -20.59
CA LEU A 437 -37.30 -19.37 -19.47
C LEU A 437 -36.07 -20.23 -19.82
N GLN A 438 -35.55 -20.17 -21.05
CA GLN A 438 -34.37 -20.91 -21.50
C GLN A 438 -34.46 -22.42 -21.20
N GLN A 439 -35.56 -23.04 -21.62
CA GLN A 439 -35.89 -24.45 -21.44
C GLN A 439 -35.56 -25.32 -22.66
N ASP A 440 -35.69 -24.79 -23.88
CA ASP A 440 -35.51 -25.54 -25.12
C ASP A 440 -34.14 -25.24 -25.76
N ASN A 441 -33.20 -26.19 -25.64
CA ASN A 441 -31.90 -26.05 -26.29
C ASN A 441 -32.05 -26.26 -27.81
N VAL A 442 -31.80 -25.21 -28.58
CA VAL A 442 -31.96 -25.18 -30.04
C VAL A 442 -30.61 -25.19 -30.79
N ILE A 443 -29.50 -25.50 -30.11
CA ILE A 443 -28.14 -25.39 -30.69
C ILE A 443 -27.96 -26.15 -32.02
N ASP A 444 -28.49 -27.37 -32.13
CA ASP A 444 -28.37 -28.19 -33.34
C ASP A 444 -29.26 -27.70 -34.49
N ARG A 445 -30.28 -26.88 -34.19
CA ARG A 445 -31.22 -26.32 -35.18
C ARG A 445 -30.73 -25.03 -35.83
N HIS A 446 -29.73 -24.35 -35.24
CA HIS A 446 -29.25 -23.04 -35.71
C HIS A 446 -27.72 -22.95 -35.86
N PRO A 447 -27.09 -23.81 -36.69
CA PRO A 447 -25.62 -23.90 -36.77
C PRO A 447 -24.94 -22.60 -37.22
N ALA A 448 -25.59 -21.78 -38.08
CA ALA A 448 -25.04 -20.50 -38.52
C ALA A 448 -24.97 -19.46 -37.38
N VAL A 449 -25.99 -19.42 -36.53
CA VAL A 449 -26.03 -18.53 -35.34
C VAL A 449 -24.92 -18.94 -34.38
N VAL A 450 -24.81 -20.25 -34.10
CA VAL A 450 -23.76 -20.80 -33.24
C VAL A 450 -22.38 -20.48 -33.77
N ALA A 451 -22.14 -20.62 -35.08
CA ALA A 451 -20.84 -20.31 -35.68
C ALA A 451 -20.45 -18.83 -35.50
N ALA A 452 -21.39 -17.90 -35.71
CA ALA A 452 -21.15 -16.47 -35.51
C ALA A 452 -20.81 -16.15 -34.04
N MET A 453 -21.61 -16.65 -33.10
CA MET A 453 -21.40 -16.43 -31.66
C MET A 453 -20.11 -17.09 -31.16
N ARG A 454 -19.74 -18.28 -31.68
CA ARG A 454 -18.46 -18.94 -31.39
C ARG A 454 -17.26 -18.16 -31.91
N SER A 455 -17.37 -17.57 -33.10
CA SER A 455 -16.32 -16.69 -33.65
C SER A 455 -16.08 -15.52 -32.71
N HIS A 456 -17.16 -14.82 -32.32
CA HIS A 456 -17.06 -13.69 -31.39
C HIS A 456 -16.47 -14.10 -30.03
N LEU A 457 -16.85 -15.26 -29.49
CA LEU A 457 -16.28 -15.79 -28.25
C LEU A 457 -14.78 -16.10 -28.37
N ASN A 458 -14.33 -16.62 -29.51
CA ASN A 458 -12.92 -16.89 -29.77
C ASN A 458 -12.11 -15.60 -29.82
N ASP A 459 -12.59 -14.61 -30.57
CA ASP A 459 -11.93 -13.31 -30.71
C ASP A 459 -11.82 -12.60 -29.35
N TRP A 460 -12.91 -12.58 -28.58
CA TRP A 460 -12.90 -12.07 -27.21
C TRP A 460 -11.90 -12.81 -26.33
N TRP A 461 -11.92 -14.15 -26.34
CA TRP A 461 -11.03 -14.96 -25.49
C TRP A 461 -9.55 -14.75 -25.83
N ASP A 462 -9.23 -14.65 -27.12
CA ASP A 462 -7.87 -14.37 -27.57
C ASP A 462 -7.35 -13.02 -27.05
N GLY A 463 -8.23 -12.02 -26.92
CA GLY A 463 -7.93 -10.72 -26.32
C GLY A 463 -7.73 -10.73 -24.80
N VAL A 464 -8.37 -11.63 -24.06
CA VAL A 464 -8.37 -11.59 -22.58
C VAL A 464 -7.62 -12.73 -21.89
N LYS A 465 -7.33 -13.85 -22.57
CA LYS A 465 -6.77 -15.07 -21.94
C LYS A 465 -5.42 -14.89 -21.24
N LEU A 466 -4.58 -13.96 -21.72
CA LEU A 466 -3.30 -13.64 -21.08
C LEU A 466 -3.50 -12.71 -19.88
N PRO A 467 -4.17 -11.54 -20.01
CA PRO A 467 -4.57 -10.71 -18.88
C PRO A 467 -5.24 -11.46 -17.73
N ALA A 468 -6.16 -12.37 -18.06
CA ALA A 468 -6.96 -13.12 -17.07
C ALA A 468 -6.12 -14.03 -16.15
N ARG A 469 -4.91 -14.40 -16.57
CA ARG A 469 -4.01 -15.28 -15.81
C ARG A 469 -3.12 -14.52 -14.83
N GLU A 470 -3.03 -13.20 -14.97
CA GLU A 470 -2.17 -12.38 -14.13
C GLU A 470 -2.87 -11.99 -12.82
N PHE A 471 -2.29 -12.40 -11.70
CA PHE A 471 -2.68 -11.92 -10.38
C PHE A 471 -2.12 -10.53 -10.14
N GLN A 472 -2.95 -9.63 -9.64
CA GLN A 472 -2.47 -8.35 -9.13
C GLN A 472 -1.87 -8.57 -7.73
N PRO A 473 -0.73 -7.96 -7.40
CA PRO A 473 -0.10 -8.13 -6.10
C PRO A 473 -0.65 -7.13 -5.07
N SER A 474 -0.74 -7.56 -3.81
CA SER A 474 -0.83 -6.63 -2.68
C SER A 474 0.53 -5.95 -2.45
N VAL A 475 0.55 -4.62 -2.29
CA VAL A 475 1.81 -3.87 -2.13
C VAL A 475 2.19 -3.78 -0.65
N ILE A 476 3.42 -4.15 -0.31
CA ILE A 476 3.97 -4.04 1.04
C ILE A 476 5.11 -3.02 1.12
N GLY A 477 5.21 -2.33 2.25
CA GLY A 477 6.31 -1.41 2.56
C GLY A 477 6.29 -0.06 1.85
N HIS A 478 5.18 0.28 1.19
CA HIS A 478 5.00 1.59 0.59
C HIS A 478 4.55 2.62 1.64
N LYS A 479 5.11 3.85 1.59
CA LYS A 479 4.80 4.92 2.57
C LYS A 479 3.33 5.32 2.67
N ALA A 480 2.55 5.13 1.60
CA ALA A 480 1.11 5.44 1.59
C ALA A 480 0.26 4.47 2.43
N GLN A 481 0.83 3.31 2.78
CA GLN A 481 0.24 2.34 3.70
C GLN A 481 1.33 1.45 4.29
N ASN A 482 1.88 1.87 5.43
CA ASN A 482 2.79 1.06 6.24
C ASN A 482 2.46 1.28 7.73
N PRO A 483 2.02 0.26 8.48
CA PRO A 483 1.86 -1.14 8.06
C PRO A 483 0.69 -1.37 7.10
N VAL A 484 0.68 -2.54 6.46
CA VAL A 484 -0.45 -3.08 5.68
C VAL A 484 -0.92 -4.39 6.30
N GLU A 485 -2.23 -4.61 6.34
CA GLU A 485 -2.80 -5.90 6.73
C GLU A 485 -3.21 -6.67 5.48
N LEU A 486 -2.68 -7.88 5.33
CA LEU A 486 -3.06 -8.81 4.27
C LEU A 486 -4.00 -9.85 4.86
N THR A 487 -5.07 -10.18 4.14
CA THR A 487 -6.07 -11.15 4.59
C THR A 487 -6.18 -12.35 3.66
N ALA A 488 -6.79 -13.42 4.16
CA ALA A 488 -7.07 -14.62 3.36
C ALA A 488 -7.99 -14.38 2.16
N CYS A 489 -8.66 -13.21 2.06
CA CYS A 489 -9.41 -12.82 0.87
C CYS A 489 -8.54 -12.84 -0.39
N GLU A 490 -7.24 -12.51 -0.25
CA GLU A 490 -6.28 -12.42 -1.36
C GLU A 490 -5.45 -13.69 -1.56
N TRP A 491 -5.87 -14.81 -0.97
CA TRP A 491 -5.28 -16.11 -1.26
C TRP A 491 -5.61 -16.61 -2.68
N ALA A 492 -4.58 -16.77 -3.51
CA ALA A 492 -4.72 -17.23 -4.89
C ALA A 492 -5.52 -18.53 -5.01
N ASP A 493 -6.69 -18.43 -5.67
CA ASP A 493 -7.61 -19.53 -5.97
C ASP A 493 -8.14 -20.30 -4.73
N VAL A 494 -8.14 -19.67 -3.55
CA VAL A 494 -8.68 -20.25 -2.30
C VAL A 494 -9.72 -19.32 -1.70
N PHE A 495 -10.83 -19.88 -1.22
CA PHE A 495 -11.96 -19.11 -0.72
C PHE A 495 -12.04 -19.11 0.81
N VAL A 496 -11.70 -17.98 1.40
CA VAL A 496 -12.00 -17.55 2.78
C VAL A 496 -12.21 -16.04 2.76
N ASP A 497 -13.46 -15.59 2.84
CA ASP A 497 -13.82 -14.17 2.74
C ASP A 497 -14.70 -13.67 3.89
N GLN A 498 -15.18 -14.56 4.74
CA GLN A 498 -16.10 -14.25 5.84
C GLN A 498 -15.50 -14.47 7.22
N GLN A 499 -15.81 -13.57 8.16
CA GLN A 499 -15.51 -13.77 9.58
C GLN A 499 -16.20 -15.04 10.12
N SER A 500 -17.36 -15.44 9.60
CA SER A 500 -18.02 -16.71 9.97
C SER A 500 -17.14 -17.93 9.67
N GLN A 501 -16.35 -17.91 8.59
CA GLN A 501 -15.39 -18.96 8.25
C GLN A 501 -14.17 -18.92 9.19
N VAL A 502 -13.70 -17.73 9.55
CA VAL A 502 -12.64 -17.51 10.56
C VAL A 502 -13.06 -18.10 11.91
N ARG A 503 -14.28 -17.77 12.38
CA ARG A 503 -14.86 -18.30 13.63
C ARG A 503 -14.92 -19.82 13.59
N ARG A 504 -15.53 -20.41 12.56
CA ARG A 504 -15.59 -21.88 12.39
C ARG A 504 -14.22 -22.55 12.28
N GLY A 505 -13.16 -21.79 11.98
CA GLY A 505 -11.80 -22.31 11.86
C GLY A 505 -11.61 -23.14 10.60
N VAL A 506 -12.09 -22.64 9.44
CA VAL A 506 -11.96 -23.31 8.13
C VAL A 506 -10.48 -23.48 7.74
N ARG A 507 -9.99 -24.72 7.88
CA ARG A 507 -8.58 -25.08 7.65
C ARG A 507 -8.19 -25.04 6.16
N LYS A 508 -7.82 -23.87 5.64
CA LYS A 508 -7.39 -23.67 4.24
C LYS A 508 -6.05 -22.93 4.19
N ASN A 509 -5.39 -22.97 3.03
CA ASN A 509 -4.12 -22.26 2.84
C ASN A 509 -3.96 -21.88 1.37
N GLY A 510 -3.59 -20.63 1.10
CA GLY A 510 -3.29 -20.14 -0.23
C GLY A 510 -2.08 -19.21 -0.26
N LEU A 511 -1.62 -18.92 -1.47
CA LEU A 511 -0.51 -18.02 -1.75
C LEU A 511 -1.03 -16.59 -1.85
N TRP A 512 -0.31 -15.62 -1.32
CA TRP A 512 -0.46 -14.22 -1.70
C TRP A 512 0.52 -13.89 -2.81
N HIS A 513 0.04 -13.15 -3.81
CA HIS A 513 0.92 -12.40 -4.70
C HIS A 513 1.20 -11.04 -4.05
N ILE A 514 2.48 -10.71 -3.86
CA ILE A 514 2.89 -9.47 -3.20
C ILE A 514 3.92 -8.70 -4.03
N GLU A 515 4.00 -7.40 -3.79
CA GLU A 515 5.01 -6.51 -4.37
C GLU A 515 5.70 -5.74 -3.24
N VAL A 516 7.00 -5.93 -3.11
CA VAL A 516 7.84 -5.19 -2.16
C VAL A 516 8.16 -3.84 -2.77
N ALA A 517 7.57 -2.77 -2.25
CA ALA A 517 7.72 -1.42 -2.82
C ALA A 517 9.13 -0.85 -2.61
N GLU A 518 9.75 -1.14 -1.47
CA GLU A 518 11.08 -0.66 -1.11
C GLU A 518 11.90 -1.79 -0.49
N ALA A 519 13.16 -1.95 -0.89
CA ALA A 519 14.05 -2.89 -0.23
C ALA A 519 14.23 -2.51 1.26
N GLY A 520 14.40 -3.50 2.14
CA GLY A 520 14.65 -3.25 3.56
C GLY A 520 14.22 -4.40 4.47
N LYS A 521 14.20 -4.11 5.76
CA LYS A 521 13.76 -5.06 6.80
C LYS A 521 12.26 -4.93 7.03
N TYR A 522 11.58 -6.06 7.13
CA TYR A 522 10.14 -6.17 7.28
C TYR A 522 9.80 -7.03 8.48
N ALA A 523 8.82 -6.61 9.28
CA ALA A 523 8.17 -7.44 10.28
C ALA A 523 6.86 -7.99 9.72
N PHE A 524 6.69 -9.31 9.83
CA PHE A 524 5.46 -10.03 9.50
C PHE A 524 4.84 -10.56 10.78
N THR A 525 3.60 -10.19 11.06
CA THR A 525 2.86 -10.64 12.25
C THR A 525 1.66 -11.45 11.80
N LEU A 526 1.75 -12.77 11.95
CA LEU A 526 0.75 -13.75 11.51
C LEU A 526 -0.26 -13.99 12.64
N SER A 527 -1.55 -13.86 12.34
CA SER A 527 -2.62 -14.19 13.30
C SER A 527 -3.76 -14.97 12.66
N ARG A 528 -4.47 -15.73 13.52
CA ARG A 528 -5.74 -16.37 13.18
C ARG A 528 -6.91 -15.39 13.37
N TRP A 529 -6.84 -14.54 14.37
CA TRP A 529 -7.88 -13.57 14.68
C TRP A 529 -7.45 -12.18 14.23
N PRO A 530 -8.40 -11.29 13.88
CA PRO A 530 -8.05 -9.91 13.59
C PRO A 530 -7.47 -9.25 14.85
N GLN A 531 -6.53 -8.33 14.67
CA GLN A 531 -5.71 -7.81 15.77
C GLN A 531 -6.54 -7.09 16.85
N ASN A 532 -7.62 -6.44 16.46
CA ASN A 532 -8.56 -5.73 17.34
C ASN A 532 -9.48 -6.67 18.17
N SER A 533 -9.49 -7.98 17.91
CA SER A 533 -10.33 -8.93 18.67
C SER A 533 -9.85 -9.20 20.09
N GLY A 534 -8.56 -8.96 20.38
CA GLY A 534 -7.92 -9.33 21.66
C GLY A 534 -7.74 -10.85 21.87
N LEU A 535 -8.08 -11.68 20.89
CA LEU A 535 -8.02 -13.15 20.99
C LEU A 535 -6.61 -13.69 20.71
N ARG A 536 -6.27 -14.78 21.40
CA ARG A 536 -5.01 -15.51 21.21
C ARG A 536 -5.13 -16.57 20.12
N LEU A 537 -4.01 -17.01 19.57
CA LEU A 537 -3.99 -18.02 18.49
C LEU A 537 -4.72 -19.32 18.86
N ARG A 538 -4.65 -19.71 20.14
CA ARG A 538 -5.27 -20.92 20.67
C ARG A 538 -6.69 -20.72 21.18
N ASP A 539 -7.19 -19.49 21.22
CA ASP A 539 -8.49 -19.21 21.82
C ASP A 539 -9.62 -19.83 20.99
N ARG A 540 -10.66 -20.25 21.73
CA ARG A 540 -11.99 -20.51 21.19
C ARG A 540 -12.83 -19.24 21.31
N VAL A 541 -13.89 -19.14 20.53
CA VAL A 541 -14.90 -18.09 20.70
C VAL A 541 -16.26 -18.73 20.94
N GLY A 542 -17.04 -18.19 21.86
CA GLY A 542 -18.43 -18.59 22.09
C GLY A 542 -19.37 -18.10 20.98
N GLU A 543 -20.65 -18.43 21.10
CA GLU A 543 -21.67 -17.71 20.33
C GLU A 543 -21.75 -16.26 20.81
N THR A 544 -21.98 -15.33 19.89
CA THR A 544 -22.08 -13.90 20.21
C THR A 544 -23.41 -13.36 19.72
N LYS A 545 -24.27 -12.93 20.66
CA LYS A 545 -25.54 -12.29 20.33
C LYS A 545 -25.24 -10.92 19.72
N VAL A 546 -25.74 -10.69 18.52
CA VAL A 546 -25.68 -9.42 17.79
C VAL A 546 -27.06 -8.76 17.81
N THR A 547 -27.16 -7.54 17.30
CA THR A 547 -28.39 -6.73 17.29
C THR A 547 -29.55 -7.53 16.68
N ASP A 548 -29.28 -8.21 15.57
CA ASP A 548 -30.28 -8.95 14.82
C ASP A 548 -29.86 -10.39 14.50
N GLY A 549 -29.47 -11.17 15.51
CA GLY A 549 -29.17 -12.59 15.34
C GLY A 549 -28.07 -13.12 16.26
N MET A 550 -27.31 -14.10 15.76
CA MET A 550 -26.25 -14.76 16.51
C MET A 550 -25.07 -15.08 15.59
N LEU A 551 -23.87 -14.70 16.01
CA LEU A 551 -22.62 -15.16 15.39
C LEU A 551 -22.22 -16.51 16.00
N THR A 552 -21.88 -17.47 15.13
CA THR A 552 -21.60 -18.85 15.53
C THR A 552 -20.33 -18.98 16.38
N ALA A 553 -20.29 -19.95 17.29
CA ALA A 553 -19.08 -20.30 18.04
C ALA A 553 -17.94 -20.81 17.14
N GLY A 554 -16.73 -20.83 17.70
CA GLY A 554 -15.50 -21.25 17.02
C GLY A 554 -14.57 -22.07 17.91
N PRO A 555 -13.87 -23.09 17.39
CA PRO A 555 -13.01 -23.96 18.18
C PRO A 555 -11.67 -23.31 18.53
N ALA A 556 -11.03 -23.81 19.60
CA ALA A 556 -9.62 -23.58 19.88
C ALA A 556 -8.74 -24.26 18.81
N TRP A 557 -7.58 -23.69 18.51
CA TRP A 557 -6.58 -24.33 17.65
C TRP A 557 -5.34 -24.75 18.47
N PRO A 558 -4.77 -25.94 18.23
CA PRO A 558 -3.59 -26.41 18.96
C PRO A 558 -2.28 -25.83 18.36
N VAL A 559 -2.21 -24.53 18.10
CA VAL A 559 -1.05 -23.91 17.42
C VAL A 559 0.18 -23.91 18.33
N THR A 560 1.26 -24.60 17.94
CA THR A 560 2.54 -24.63 18.67
C THR A 560 3.68 -23.98 17.90
N SER A 561 3.61 -23.92 16.58
CA SER A 561 4.60 -23.25 15.74
C SER A 561 3.96 -22.58 14.54
N ALA A 562 4.66 -21.62 13.95
CA ALA A 562 4.26 -20.92 12.74
C ALA A 562 5.43 -20.86 11.75
N ALA A 563 5.12 -20.81 10.46
CA ALA A 563 6.09 -20.62 9.40
C ALA A 563 5.62 -19.59 8.37
N ILE A 564 6.58 -18.92 7.74
CA ILE A 564 6.38 -18.00 6.63
C ILE A 564 7.40 -18.32 5.53
N ARG A 565 6.96 -18.22 4.28
CA ARG A 565 7.82 -18.24 3.10
C ARG A 565 7.53 -17.01 2.25
N VAL A 566 8.57 -16.25 1.91
CA VAL A 566 8.52 -15.11 0.98
C VAL A 566 9.57 -15.33 -0.11
N GLY A 567 9.13 -15.59 -1.34
CA GLY A 567 10.01 -16.07 -2.40
C GLY A 567 10.76 -17.33 -1.96
N ASP A 568 12.10 -17.25 -1.98
CA ASP A 568 12.99 -18.34 -1.58
C ASP A 568 13.35 -18.32 -0.07
N ILE A 569 12.91 -17.32 0.68
CA ILE A 569 13.21 -17.18 2.11
C ILE A 569 12.12 -17.86 2.93
N GLU A 570 12.48 -18.86 3.72
CA GLU A 570 11.58 -19.53 4.66
C GLU A 570 12.10 -19.38 6.10
N GLN A 571 11.19 -19.07 7.02
CA GLN A 571 11.45 -19.04 8.46
C GLN A 571 10.36 -19.76 9.23
N ARG A 572 10.72 -20.31 10.39
CA ARG A 572 9.82 -20.96 11.34
C ARG A 572 10.15 -20.48 12.75
N THR A 573 9.11 -20.33 13.58
CA THR A 573 9.27 -20.04 15.01
C THR A 573 8.27 -20.85 15.82
N GLU A 574 8.66 -21.20 17.05
CA GLU A 574 7.73 -21.69 18.06
C GLU A 574 6.85 -20.56 18.58
N VAL A 575 5.67 -20.92 19.06
CA VAL A 575 4.64 -20.00 19.53
C VAL A 575 4.15 -20.49 20.89
N ASN A 576 4.28 -19.64 21.91
CA ASN A 576 3.84 -19.96 23.25
C ASN A 576 2.29 -19.99 23.35
N ALA A 577 1.77 -20.55 24.45
CA ALA A 577 0.33 -20.73 24.62
C ALA A 577 -0.46 -19.41 24.72
N ASP A 578 0.19 -18.34 25.20
CA ASP A 578 -0.42 -17.03 25.43
C ASP A 578 -0.33 -16.09 24.20
N ALA A 579 0.32 -16.53 23.12
CA ALA A 579 0.58 -15.69 21.95
C ALA A 579 -0.70 -15.37 21.17
N SER A 580 -0.88 -14.09 20.86
CA SER A 580 -1.90 -13.61 19.91
C SER A 580 -1.47 -13.68 18.45
N SER A 581 -0.17 -13.78 18.19
CA SER A 581 0.40 -13.84 16.85
C SER A 581 1.79 -14.48 16.86
N ALA A 582 2.28 -14.83 15.68
CA ALA A 582 3.68 -15.20 15.44
C ALA A 582 4.37 -14.10 14.63
N ARG A 583 5.55 -13.64 15.07
CA ARG A 583 6.28 -12.54 14.45
C ARG A 583 7.56 -13.05 13.77
N PHE A 584 7.83 -12.55 12.57
CA PHE A 584 9.03 -12.82 11.78
C PHE A 584 9.65 -11.52 11.32
N GLU A 585 10.97 -11.49 11.13
CA GLU A 585 11.67 -10.37 10.54
C GLU A 585 12.53 -10.83 9.36
N LEU A 586 12.25 -10.28 8.18
CA LEU A 586 12.87 -10.66 6.91
C LEU A 586 13.49 -9.43 6.24
N SER A 587 14.63 -9.58 5.59
CA SER A 587 15.16 -8.56 4.68
C SER A 587 14.77 -8.92 3.27
N LEU A 588 14.06 -8.01 2.58
CA LEU A 588 13.48 -8.27 1.26
C LEU A 588 14.03 -7.29 0.22
N PRO A 589 14.36 -7.77 -1.00
CA PRO A 589 14.64 -6.89 -2.13
C PRO A 589 13.34 -6.28 -2.66
N VAL A 590 13.46 -5.18 -3.41
CA VAL A 590 12.33 -4.59 -4.16
C VAL A 590 11.85 -5.56 -5.25
N GLY A 591 10.54 -5.62 -5.50
CA GLY A 591 9.96 -6.37 -6.62
C GLY A 591 8.78 -7.28 -6.26
N ARG A 592 8.21 -7.90 -7.29
CA ARG A 592 7.10 -8.86 -7.16
C ARG A 592 7.61 -10.22 -6.69
N THR A 593 6.89 -10.84 -5.77
CA THR A 593 7.16 -12.20 -5.26
C THR A 593 5.88 -12.82 -4.71
N THR A 594 5.96 -14.01 -4.14
CA THR A 594 4.84 -14.69 -3.48
C THR A 594 5.13 -14.89 -2.00
N MET A 595 4.07 -14.85 -1.19
CA MET A 595 4.12 -15.18 0.24
C MET A 595 3.16 -16.32 0.56
N GLN A 596 3.55 -17.20 1.47
CA GLN A 596 2.66 -18.20 2.07
C GLN A 596 2.99 -18.39 3.54
N THR A 597 1.97 -18.75 4.34
CA THR A 597 2.10 -18.90 5.79
C THR A 597 1.47 -20.20 6.27
N TRP A 598 1.87 -20.66 7.45
CA TRP A 598 1.36 -21.88 8.08
C TRP A 598 1.35 -21.75 9.60
N PHE A 599 0.29 -22.26 10.23
CA PHE A 599 0.28 -22.65 11.64
C PHE A 599 0.35 -24.18 11.74
N HIS A 600 1.10 -24.70 12.70
CA HIS A 600 1.26 -26.13 12.93
C HIS A 600 0.92 -26.51 14.37
N ASP A 601 0.58 -27.78 14.57
CA ASP A 601 0.42 -28.40 15.88
C ASP A 601 1.73 -29.01 16.41
N SER A 602 1.67 -29.64 17.58
CA SER A 602 2.83 -30.23 18.26
C SER A 602 3.48 -31.38 17.49
N GLU A 603 2.79 -31.95 16.50
CA GLU A 603 3.32 -32.99 15.61
C GLU A 603 3.88 -32.40 14.32
N GLU A 604 4.01 -31.07 14.25
CA GLU A 604 4.42 -30.29 13.06
C GLU A 604 3.46 -30.49 11.87
N THR A 605 2.21 -30.89 12.12
CA THR A 605 1.19 -31.02 11.08
C THR A 605 0.57 -29.65 10.76
N PRO A 606 0.50 -29.24 9.48
CA PRO A 606 -0.13 -27.97 9.11
C PRO A 606 -1.63 -27.93 9.45
N ILE A 607 -2.03 -26.91 10.20
CA ILE A 607 -3.44 -26.64 10.58
C ILE A 607 -4.12 -25.79 9.51
N SER A 608 -3.55 -24.63 9.18
CA SER A 608 -4.11 -23.62 8.26
C SER A 608 -3.03 -22.60 7.89
N GLY A 609 -3.24 -21.83 6.82
CA GLY A 609 -2.55 -20.55 6.65
C GLY A 609 -3.06 -19.51 7.66
N ALA A 610 -2.28 -18.45 7.90
CA ALA A 610 -2.72 -17.34 8.71
C ALA A 610 -3.81 -16.54 7.99
N TYR A 611 -4.94 -16.26 8.66
CA TYR A 611 -6.01 -15.49 8.02
C TYR A 611 -5.68 -14.01 7.90
N TYR A 612 -4.82 -13.51 8.78
CA TYR A 612 -4.35 -12.13 8.81
C TYR A 612 -2.82 -12.12 8.90
N VAL A 613 -2.20 -11.22 8.15
CA VAL A 613 -0.76 -10.95 8.21
C VAL A 613 -0.56 -9.44 8.21
N ASN A 614 -0.17 -8.87 9.35
CA ASN A 614 0.26 -7.48 9.39
C ASN A 614 1.73 -7.40 8.93
N VAL A 615 1.99 -6.60 7.91
CA VAL A 615 3.31 -6.42 7.30
C VAL A 615 3.74 -4.97 7.50
N GLN A 616 4.83 -4.78 8.24
CA GLN A 616 5.41 -3.49 8.50
C GLN A 616 6.83 -3.46 7.92
N ARG A 617 7.10 -2.58 6.97
CA ARG A 617 8.48 -2.18 6.69
C ARG A 617 9.00 -1.48 7.93
N LEU A 618 10.03 -2.07 8.53
CA LEU A 618 10.70 -1.47 9.67
C LEU A 618 11.53 -0.32 9.12
N ASN A 619 11.22 0.89 9.55
CA ASN A 619 12.07 2.03 9.25
C ASN A 619 13.47 1.68 9.76
N PRO A 620 14.54 1.91 8.98
CA PRO A 620 15.86 1.95 9.57
C PRO A 620 15.80 2.94 10.74
N ALA A 621 16.44 2.62 11.85
CA ALA A 621 16.60 3.58 12.94
C ALA A 621 17.11 4.91 12.34
N ALA A 622 16.70 6.05 12.90
CA ALA A 622 17.25 7.32 12.46
C ALA A 622 18.78 7.20 12.42
N PRO A 623 19.43 7.65 11.33
CA PRO A 623 20.85 7.42 11.13
C PRO A 623 21.62 7.93 12.36
N VAL A 624 22.63 7.17 12.78
CA VAL A 624 23.49 7.63 13.87
C VAL A 624 24.26 8.85 13.37
N LYS A 625 24.01 9.99 14.01
CA LYS A 625 24.73 11.24 13.79
C LYS A 625 26.14 11.10 14.38
N LEU A 626 27.15 11.05 13.51
CA LEU A 626 28.50 10.64 13.87
C LEU A 626 29.52 11.72 13.50
N ILE A 627 30.40 12.07 14.44
CA ILE A 627 31.64 12.81 14.18
C ILE A 627 32.78 11.81 14.23
N LEU A 628 33.59 11.76 13.17
CA LEU A 628 34.82 10.97 13.14
C LEU A 628 35.99 11.84 13.58
N ASP A 629 36.73 11.41 14.59
CA ASP A 629 37.94 12.06 15.09
C ASP A 629 39.14 11.11 14.87
N THR A 630 39.96 11.39 13.86
CA THR A 630 40.94 10.46 13.29
C THR A 630 42.30 11.14 13.17
N ASP A 631 43.40 10.38 13.15
CA ASP A 631 44.70 10.97 12.83
C ASP A 631 44.98 11.02 11.31
N MET A 632 44.19 10.31 10.49
CA MET A 632 44.29 10.18 9.02
C MET A 632 45.75 10.24 8.54
N SER A 633 46.61 9.45 9.18
CA SER A 633 48.06 9.53 8.99
C SER A 633 48.79 8.32 9.55
N GLY A 634 49.71 7.76 8.77
CA GLY A 634 50.57 6.66 9.19
C GLY A 634 50.03 5.29 8.77
N ASP A 635 48.96 4.82 9.40
CA ASP A 635 48.25 3.61 9.00
C ASP A 635 47.02 3.96 8.11
N CYS A 636 46.61 3.02 7.24
CA CYS A 636 45.52 3.23 6.28
C CYS A 636 44.18 2.64 6.76
N ASP A 637 44.08 2.19 8.01
CA ASP A 637 42.83 1.77 8.61
C ASP A 637 41.86 2.93 8.87
N ASP A 638 42.33 4.16 9.09
CA ASP A 638 41.49 5.37 9.06
C ASP A 638 40.73 5.53 7.73
N VAL A 639 41.43 5.27 6.62
CA VAL A 639 40.87 5.32 5.27
C VAL A 639 39.79 4.24 5.12
N GLY A 640 40.04 3.05 5.65
CA GLY A 640 39.04 1.97 5.70
C GLY A 640 37.84 2.32 6.58
N ALA A 641 38.05 3.00 7.71
CA ALA A 641 36.99 3.40 8.63
C ALA A 641 36.08 4.45 8.00
N LEU A 642 36.67 5.46 7.35
CA LEU A 642 35.93 6.48 6.60
C LEU A 642 35.15 5.88 5.42
N ALA A 643 35.76 4.96 4.66
CA ALA A 643 35.08 4.23 3.58
C ALA A 643 33.85 3.47 4.07
N LEU A 644 34.00 2.75 5.18
CA LEU A 644 32.91 2.02 5.81
C LEU A 644 31.79 2.96 6.27
N LEU A 645 32.12 4.10 6.90
CA LEU A 645 31.12 5.08 7.35
C LEU A 645 30.34 5.70 6.17
N HIS A 646 31.00 5.97 5.04
CA HIS A 646 30.33 6.39 3.81
C HIS A 646 29.39 5.32 3.26
N ALA A 647 29.80 4.05 3.27
CA ALA A 647 28.93 2.95 2.86
C ALA A 647 27.69 2.81 3.77
N LEU A 648 27.84 3.06 5.07
CA LEU A 648 26.72 3.11 6.02
C LEU A 648 25.84 4.36 5.80
N ALA A 649 26.42 5.48 5.40
CA ALA A 649 25.66 6.68 5.04
C ALA A 649 24.85 6.48 3.75
N ASP A 650 25.37 5.77 2.75
CA ASP A 650 24.63 5.40 1.54
C ASP A 650 23.43 4.48 1.84
N ARG A 651 23.52 3.70 2.93
CA ARG A 651 22.44 2.85 3.45
C ARG A 651 21.45 3.58 4.35
N GLY A 652 21.70 4.85 4.70
CA GLY A 652 20.89 5.63 5.63
C GLY A 652 21.02 5.17 7.09
N GLU A 653 22.11 4.47 7.42
CA GLU A 653 22.37 3.95 8.77
C GLU A 653 23.25 4.90 9.61
N CYS A 654 24.03 5.77 8.94
CA CYS A 654 24.91 6.77 9.56
C CYS A 654 24.76 8.13 8.86
N GLU A 655 24.87 9.21 9.62
CA GLU A 655 24.98 10.58 9.10
C GLU A 655 26.33 11.13 9.57
N LEU A 656 27.30 11.22 8.66
CA LEU A 656 28.64 11.73 8.98
C LEU A 656 28.60 13.26 9.03
N LEU A 657 28.70 13.80 10.24
CA LEU A 657 28.55 15.24 10.51
C LEU A 657 29.83 16.04 10.30
N ALA A 658 30.98 15.43 10.56
CA ALA A 658 32.31 16.03 10.38
C ALA A 658 33.42 14.96 10.48
N THR A 659 34.58 15.27 9.92
CA THR A 659 35.84 14.51 10.13
C THR A 659 36.92 15.42 10.70
N LEU A 660 37.42 15.11 11.88
CA LEU A 660 38.36 15.95 12.62
C LEU A 660 39.70 15.25 12.74
N LEU A 661 40.76 15.99 12.43
CA LEU A 661 42.11 15.48 12.37
C LEU A 661 42.84 15.82 13.68
N ASN A 662 43.11 14.81 14.50
CA ASN A 662 43.74 14.95 15.84
C ASN A 662 45.26 14.77 15.86
N ARG A 663 45.87 14.72 14.68
CA ARG A 663 47.32 14.65 14.55
C ARG A 663 47.77 15.43 13.32
N ARG A 664 48.91 16.10 13.44
CA ARG A 664 49.55 16.80 12.33
C ARG A 664 50.39 15.83 11.48
N ASP A 665 50.10 15.76 10.18
CA ASP A 665 50.95 15.09 9.19
C ASP A 665 52.03 16.04 8.67
N LEU A 666 53.30 15.61 8.69
CA LEU A 666 54.40 16.40 8.14
C LEU A 666 54.28 16.64 6.63
N THR A 667 53.47 15.86 5.92
CA THR A 667 53.21 16.09 4.49
C THR A 667 52.16 17.18 4.21
N ASN A 668 51.49 17.67 5.27
CA ASN A 668 50.45 18.70 5.18
C ASN A 668 49.34 18.29 4.18
N ALA A 669 48.87 17.05 4.30
CA ALA A 669 48.00 16.41 3.29
C ALA A 669 46.85 15.58 3.88
N SER A 670 46.72 15.45 5.20
CA SER A 670 45.64 14.66 5.82
C SER A 670 44.25 15.27 5.56
N ALA A 671 44.10 16.58 5.58
CA ALA A 671 42.83 17.26 5.28
C ALA A 671 42.40 17.00 3.84
N ALA A 672 43.29 17.25 2.88
CA ALA A 672 43.04 16.97 1.48
C ALA A 672 42.82 15.48 1.18
N ALA A 673 43.50 14.56 1.89
CA ALA A 673 43.29 13.13 1.73
C ALA A 673 41.89 12.70 2.21
N THR A 674 41.44 13.22 3.35
CA THR A 674 40.07 13.03 3.86
C THR A 674 39.04 13.58 2.89
N ASP A 675 39.25 14.80 2.39
CA ASP A 675 38.35 15.44 1.44
C ASP A 675 38.29 14.70 0.09
N ALA A 676 39.41 14.18 -0.39
CA ALA A 676 39.44 13.32 -1.57
C ALA A 676 38.57 12.06 -1.42
N ILE A 677 38.56 11.47 -0.22
CA ILE A 677 37.70 10.31 0.09
C ILE A 677 36.22 10.75 0.13
N ASN A 678 35.92 11.84 0.84
CA ASN A 678 34.57 12.38 0.94
C ASN A 678 33.99 12.74 -0.44
N THR A 679 34.78 13.41 -1.27
CA THR A 679 34.46 13.78 -2.65
C THR A 679 34.21 12.55 -3.52
N TRP A 680 35.02 11.49 -3.39
CA TRP A 680 34.80 10.24 -4.14
C TRP A 680 33.47 9.56 -3.80
N TYR A 681 33.01 9.68 -2.54
CA TYR A 681 31.69 9.22 -2.10
C TYR A 681 30.56 10.25 -2.35
N GLY A 682 30.82 11.31 -3.10
CA GLY A 682 29.82 12.33 -3.45
C GLY A 682 29.40 13.24 -2.30
N ARG A 683 30.27 13.45 -1.31
CA ARG A 683 30.00 14.26 -0.10
C ARG A 683 31.12 15.27 0.19
N PRO A 684 31.49 16.14 -0.77
CA PRO A 684 32.59 17.09 -0.58
C PRO A 684 32.34 18.07 0.58
N ASP A 685 31.07 18.37 0.89
CA ASP A 685 30.70 19.39 1.88
C ASP A 685 30.80 18.94 3.34
N ILE A 686 31.29 17.71 3.63
CA ILE A 686 31.46 17.26 5.02
C ILE A 686 32.54 18.13 5.70
N PRO A 687 32.22 18.83 6.80
CA PRO A 687 33.18 19.66 7.50
C PRO A 687 34.42 18.88 7.93
N ILE A 688 35.60 19.44 7.64
CA ILE A 688 36.89 18.91 8.09
C ILE A 688 37.61 19.95 8.93
N GLY A 689 38.10 19.54 10.09
CA GLY A 689 38.88 20.38 11.00
C GLY A 689 40.23 19.75 11.33
N THR A 690 41.24 20.56 11.61
CA THR A 690 42.61 20.10 11.93
C THR A 690 43.08 20.66 13.26
N ASP A 691 43.81 19.85 14.02
CA ASP A 691 44.44 20.26 15.27
C ASP A 691 45.53 21.35 15.03
N LYS A 692 45.33 22.56 15.58
CA LYS A 692 46.30 23.67 15.47
C LYS A 692 47.09 23.94 16.75
N THR A 693 46.65 23.40 17.88
CA THR A 693 47.06 23.89 19.21
C THR A 693 47.81 22.85 20.03
N SER A 694 47.67 21.58 19.71
CA SER A 694 48.25 20.48 20.46
C SER A 694 49.76 20.35 20.30
N PRO A 695 50.49 19.92 21.35
CA PRO A 695 51.92 19.64 21.29
C PRO A 695 52.26 18.35 20.53
N ILE A 696 51.27 17.61 20.00
CA ILE A 696 51.51 16.33 19.31
C ILE A 696 52.05 16.59 17.91
N ALA A 697 53.38 16.69 17.82
CA ALA A 697 54.12 16.59 16.57
C ALA A 697 54.68 15.16 16.44
N LEU A 698 53.95 14.26 15.77
CA LEU A 698 54.49 12.95 15.42
C LEU A 698 55.22 13.03 14.07
N GLN A 699 56.53 12.79 14.12
CA GLN A 699 57.49 12.95 13.03
C GLN A 699 57.46 11.80 12.01
N ARG A 700 56.31 11.47 11.43
CA ARG A 700 56.24 10.49 10.34
C ARG A 700 55.38 11.02 9.21
N THR A 701 55.94 11.01 8.01
CA THR A 701 55.19 11.26 6.77
C THR A 701 54.30 10.05 6.50
N SER A 702 53.00 10.27 6.27
CA SER A 702 52.13 9.20 5.83
C SER A 702 52.55 8.67 4.46
N SER A 703 52.38 7.36 4.25
CA SER A 703 52.73 6.69 2.99
C SER A 703 51.73 6.95 1.87
N TYR A 704 50.52 7.45 2.18
CA TYR A 704 49.43 7.57 1.22
C TYR A 704 48.78 8.96 1.14
N THR A 705 48.76 9.77 2.20
CA THR A 705 47.97 11.03 2.23
C THR A 705 48.36 11.99 1.11
N ARG A 706 49.66 12.17 0.87
CA ARG A 706 50.17 12.98 -0.24
C ARG A 706 49.70 12.47 -1.61
N ALA A 707 49.69 11.14 -1.80
CA ALA A 707 49.24 10.55 -3.05
C ALA A 707 47.73 10.70 -3.26
N LEU A 708 46.94 10.73 -2.17
CA LEU A 708 45.52 11.02 -2.26
C LEU A 708 45.26 12.50 -2.59
N ARG A 709 45.92 13.43 -1.88
CA ARG A 709 45.86 14.88 -2.17
C ARG A 709 46.24 15.20 -3.61
N ASP A 710 47.36 14.64 -4.08
CA ASP A 710 47.92 14.97 -5.40
C ASP A 710 47.22 14.21 -6.54
N GLY A 711 46.51 13.11 -6.24
CA GLY A 711 45.97 12.18 -7.23
C GLY A 711 44.45 12.17 -7.40
N PHE A 712 43.69 12.81 -6.50
CA PHE A 712 42.23 12.76 -6.46
C PHE A 712 41.63 14.15 -6.21
N PRO A 713 40.42 14.46 -6.74
CA PRO A 713 39.77 15.73 -6.52
C PRO A 713 39.54 16.03 -5.03
N ASN A 714 39.93 17.23 -4.59
CA ASN A 714 39.73 17.81 -3.25
C ASN A 714 39.81 19.34 -3.37
N ASP A 715 39.12 20.08 -2.51
CA ASP A 715 39.07 21.54 -2.51
C ASP A 715 39.48 22.19 -1.17
N ILE A 716 39.57 21.42 -0.08
CA ILE A 716 40.02 21.94 1.22
C ILE A 716 41.50 22.35 1.25
N GLY A 717 42.32 21.68 0.43
CA GLY A 717 43.77 21.91 0.35
C GLY A 717 44.55 21.40 1.58
N PRO A 718 45.76 21.93 1.84
CA PRO A 718 46.64 21.42 2.89
C PRO A 718 46.11 21.66 4.31
N ASP A 719 46.55 20.85 5.27
CA ASP A 719 46.08 20.85 6.66
C ASP A 719 46.13 22.23 7.31
N ASP A 720 47.19 23.02 7.06
CA ASP A 720 47.33 24.36 7.63
C ASP A 720 46.20 25.33 7.18
N LYS A 721 45.55 25.08 6.03
CA LYS A 721 44.41 25.89 5.53
C LYS A 721 43.05 25.43 6.03
N ALA A 722 42.92 24.18 6.49
CA ALA A 722 41.67 23.70 7.07
C ALA A 722 41.37 24.45 8.39
N PRO A 723 40.10 24.65 8.75
CA PRO A 723 39.69 25.21 10.03
C PRO A 723 40.30 24.48 11.24
N ASP A 724 40.30 25.13 12.41
CA ASP A 724 40.67 24.49 13.66
C ASP A 724 39.62 23.43 14.07
N ALA A 725 40.08 22.27 14.52
CA ALA A 725 39.21 21.14 14.88
C ALA A 725 38.24 21.47 16.03
N LEU A 726 38.64 22.30 17.00
CA LEU A 726 37.77 22.71 18.11
C LEU A 726 36.62 23.59 17.63
N ASP A 727 36.89 24.49 16.67
CA ASP A 727 35.87 25.36 16.10
C ASP A 727 34.85 24.57 15.27
N VAL A 728 35.30 23.58 14.48
CA VAL A 728 34.39 22.68 13.76
C VAL A 728 33.57 21.84 14.74
N TYR A 729 34.17 21.30 15.80
CA TYR A 729 33.44 20.61 16.87
C TYR A 729 32.31 21.48 17.46
N ARG A 730 32.62 22.73 17.81
CA ARG A 730 31.65 23.67 18.40
C ARG A 730 30.48 23.92 17.46
N HIS A 731 30.78 24.25 16.20
CA HIS A 731 29.76 24.56 15.21
C HIS A 731 28.85 23.35 14.97
N VAL A 732 29.44 22.19 14.69
CA VAL A 732 28.70 20.97 14.37
C VAL A 732 27.87 20.52 15.56
N LEU A 733 28.43 20.46 16.78
CA LEU A 733 27.69 20.03 17.97
C LEU A 733 26.57 21.01 18.36
N ALA A 734 26.78 22.32 18.22
CA ALA A 734 25.77 23.32 18.57
C ALA A 734 24.48 23.15 17.75
N ASP A 735 24.62 22.77 16.48
CA ASP A 735 23.51 22.61 15.54
C ASP A 735 22.74 21.29 15.70
N GLN A 736 23.23 20.35 16.52
CA GLN A 736 22.56 19.07 16.73
C GLN A 736 21.56 19.08 17.89
N PRO A 737 20.53 18.23 17.86
CA PRO A 737 19.69 17.99 19.02
C PRO A 737 20.49 17.49 20.23
N ASP A 738 19.97 17.71 21.43
CA ASP A 738 20.60 17.23 22.66
C ASP A 738 20.65 15.69 22.68
N HIS A 739 21.73 15.14 23.23
CA HIS A 739 22.01 13.70 23.33
C HIS A 739 21.88 12.91 22.01
N SER A 740 22.17 13.53 20.87
CA SER A 740 22.01 12.91 19.54
C SER A 740 23.31 12.47 18.87
N VAL A 741 24.46 13.04 19.26
CA VAL A 741 25.73 12.84 18.53
C VAL A 741 26.57 11.72 19.15
N THR A 742 27.09 10.81 18.31
CA THR A 742 28.17 9.90 18.69
C THR A 742 29.49 10.44 18.16
N ILE A 743 30.50 10.54 19.02
CA ILE A 743 31.87 10.82 18.59
C ILE A 743 32.61 9.49 18.50
N CYS A 744 33.22 9.21 17.35
CA CYS A 744 34.09 8.06 17.15
C CYS A 744 35.53 8.56 17.01
N SER A 745 36.35 8.37 18.04
CA SER A 745 37.75 8.76 18.04
C SER A 745 38.64 7.55 17.76
N ILE A 746 39.26 7.53 16.60
CA ILE A 746 40.17 6.47 16.15
C ILE A 746 41.63 6.91 16.08
N GLY A 747 41.93 8.15 16.47
CA GLY A 747 43.30 8.68 16.59
C GLY A 747 43.67 9.15 18.00
N ALA A 748 44.58 10.10 18.07
CA ALA A 748 45.07 10.67 19.31
C ALA A 748 44.00 11.48 20.07
N PHE A 749 44.18 11.61 21.39
CA PHE A 749 43.17 12.22 22.28
C PHE A 749 43.24 13.76 22.38
N SER A 750 44.04 14.47 21.55
CA SER A 750 44.23 15.94 21.70
C SER A 750 42.95 16.72 21.48
N ASN A 751 42.29 16.52 20.34
CA ASN A 751 41.06 17.23 20.00
C ASN A 751 39.99 17.02 21.10
N LEU A 752 39.83 15.79 21.57
CA LEU A 752 38.92 15.45 22.67
C LEU A 752 39.29 16.14 23.98
N ALA A 753 40.59 16.23 24.31
CA ALA A 753 41.05 16.90 25.52
C ALA A 753 40.78 18.40 25.46
N GLU A 754 41.02 19.06 24.33
CA GLU A 754 40.70 20.48 24.15
C GLU A 754 39.20 20.73 24.20
N LEU A 755 38.40 19.92 23.51
CA LEU A 755 36.95 19.99 23.56
C LEU A 755 36.43 19.82 25.01
N CYS A 756 37.00 18.87 25.75
CA CYS A 756 36.62 18.63 27.13
C CYS A 756 37.06 19.75 28.09
N ARG A 757 38.20 20.41 27.84
CA ARG A 757 38.67 21.54 28.66
C ARG A 757 37.84 22.79 28.46
N HIS A 758 37.49 23.09 27.22
CA HIS A 758 36.87 24.35 26.85
C HIS A 758 35.34 24.28 26.79
N ASP A 759 34.77 23.13 26.43
CA ASP A 759 33.35 23.01 26.05
C ASP A 759 32.66 21.79 26.69
N SER A 760 33.06 21.41 27.91
CA SER A 760 32.51 20.25 28.64
C SER A 760 30.97 20.25 28.77
N GLU A 761 30.33 21.41 28.88
CA GLU A 761 28.87 21.53 28.95
C GLU A 761 28.22 21.25 27.59
N LEU A 762 28.82 21.72 26.49
CA LEU A 762 28.35 21.41 25.15
C LEU A 762 28.43 19.90 24.89
N VAL A 763 29.53 19.26 25.28
CA VAL A 763 29.70 17.80 25.20
C VAL A 763 28.62 17.09 26.02
N ARG A 764 28.44 17.47 27.29
CA ARG A 764 27.43 16.85 28.18
C ARG A 764 26.02 16.92 27.59
N ARG A 765 25.68 18.05 26.97
CA ARG A 765 24.37 18.31 26.39
C ARG A 765 24.15 17.60 25.05
N LYS A 766 25.14 17.62 24.16
CA LYS A 766 24.96 17.20 22.75
C LYS A 766 25.39 15.76 22.49
N VAL A 767 26.45 15.30 23.16
CA VAL A 767 27.06 13.99 22.89
C VAL A 767 26.32 12.89 23.65
N ARG A 768 25.77 11.93 22.90
CA ARG A 768 25.16 10.71 23.40
C ARG A 768 26.21 9.79 24.04
N ARG A 769 27.32 9.58 23.34
CA ARG A 769 28.45 8.73 23.75
C ARG A 769 29.71 9.05 22.96
N LEU A 770 30.85 8.76 23.56
CA LEU A 770 32.16 8.72 22.91
C LEU A 770 32.57 7.26 22.74
N VAL A 771 32.99 6.86 21.54
CA VAL A 771 33.63 5.57 21.26
C VAL A 771 35.08 5.86 20.91
N VAL A 772 36.02 5.22 21.59
CA VAL A 772 37.45 5.38 21.31
C VAL A 772 38.08 4.06 20.88
N MET A 773 38.86 4.07 19.81
CA MET A 773 39.82 3.00 19.54
C MET A 773 41.03 3.26 20.44
N GLY A 774 41.17 2.45 21.49
CA GLY A 774 42.22 2.66 22.48
C GLY A 774 42.23 1.67 23.61
N GLY A 775 43.40 1.51 24.22
CA GLY A 775 43.64 0.59 25.32
C GLY A 775 43.66 -0.89 24.91
N ALA A 776 43.73 -1.76 25.91
CA ALA A 776 43.65 -3.21 25.74
C ALA A 776 43.01 -3.88 26.96
N PHE A 777 42.03 -4.77 26.73
CA PHE A 777 41.22 -5.38 27.78
C PHE A 777 41.08 -6.90 27.54
N PRO A 778 41.87 -7.75 28.23
CA PRO A 778 42.73 -7.46 29.38
C PRO A 778 44.04 -6.72 29.02
N GLN A 779 44.64 -6.10 30.03
CA GLN A 779 45.82 -5.22 29.89
C GLN A 779 46.96 -5.87 29.08
N SER A 780 47.52 -5.10 28.15
CA SER A 780 48.67 -5.43 27.31
C SER A 780 50.02 -5.07 27.98
N ASN A 781 51.11 -5.72 27.54
CA ASN A 781 52.48 -5.39 27.97
C ASN A 781 53.02 -4.08 27.39
N LYS A 782 52.35 -3.50 26.40
CA LYS A 782 52.69 -2.22 25.77
C LYS A 782 51.49 -1.28 25.75
N PRO A 783 51.68 0.03 25.93
CA PRO A 783 50.60 0.98 25.77
C PRO A 783 50.10 0.96 24.32
N GLU A 784 48.80 1.14 24.15
CA GLU A 784 48.17 1.25 22.83
C GLU A 784 48.63 2.57 22.16
N THR A 785 48.77 2.57 20.83
CA THR A 785 49.40 3.64 20.05
C THR A 785 48.70 4.99 20.19
N ASN A 786 47.36 5.03 20.12
CA ASN A 786 46.58 6.26 20.26
C ASN A 786 46.70 6.87 21.65
N VAL A 787 46.74 6.02 22.69
CA VAL A 787 47.00 6.44 24.08
C VAL A 787 48.45 6.93 24.25
N ALA A 788 49.43 6.19 23.74
CA ALA A 788 50.86 6.50 23.87
C ALA A 788 51.26 7.78 23.12
N THR A 789 50.54 8.12 22.06
CA THR A 789 50.78 9.32 21.24
C THR A 789 50.65 10.62 22.05
N HIS A 790 49.72 10.68 23.00
CA HIS A 790 49.57 11.82 23.89
C HIS A 790 49.00 11.41 25.25
N VAL A 791 49.85 10.76 26.07
CA VAL A 791 49.46 10.19 27.37
C VAL A 791 48.74 11.20 28.26
N ALA A 792 49.19 12.46 28.29
CA ALA A 792 48.57 13.52 29.09
C ALA A 792 47.12 13.81 28.67
N ALA A 793 46.83 13.89 27.36
CA ALA A 793 45.47 14.07 26.86
C ALA A 793 44.62 12.81 27.05
N ALA A 794 45.16 11.62 26.76
CA ALA A 794 44.44 10.36 26.94
C ALA A 794 44.02 10.15 28.40
N ARG A 795 44.94 10.43 29.34
CA ARG A 795 44.63 10.41 30.78
C ARG A 795 43.59 11.46 31.16
N PHE A 796 43.71 12.69 30.64
CA PHE A 796 42.76 13.75 30.93
C PHE A 796 41.34 13.38 30.45
N VAL A 797 41.20 12.91 29.20
CA VAL A 797 39.91 12.50 28.64
C VAL A 797 39.35 11.31 29.42
N ALA A 798 40.17 10.29 29.69
CA ALA A 798 39.73 9.14 30.48
C ALA A 798 39.23 9.54 31.88
N ASP A 799 39.85 10.53 32.53
CA ASP A 799 39.46 10.96 33.87
C ASP A 799 38.34 12.01 33.90
N GLN A 800 38.20 12.85 32.86
CA GLN A 800 37.37 14.06 32.89
C GLN A 800 36.22 14.09 31.86
N TRP A 801 36.12 13.12 30.96
CA TRP A 801 35.03 13.11 29.97
C TRP A 801 33.65 13.15 30.65
N PRO A 802 32.77 14.11 30.31
CA PRO A 802 31.54 14.34 31.07
C PRO A 802 30.45 13.29 30.81
N GLY A 803 30.51 12.57 29.68
CA GLY A 803 29.49 11.65 29.20
C GLY A 803 29.87 10.16 29.29
N LYS A 804 29.11 9.31 28.59
CA LYS A 804 29.42 7.88 28.45
C LYS A 804 30.58 7.68 27.48
N MET A 805 31.47 6.73 27.81
CA MET A 805 32.66 6.42 27.01
C MET A 805 32.79 4.92 26.79
N VAL A 806 32.99 4.50 25.54
CA VAL A 806 33.21 3.10 25.16
C VAL A 806 34.63 2.95 24.65
N TRP A 807 35.38 2.03 25.24
CA TRP A 807 36.74 1.68 24.86
C TRP A 807 36.71 0.45 23.96
N HIS A 808 37.11 0.64 22.71
CA HIS A 808 37.28 -0.41 21.74
C HIS A 808 38.76 -0.81 21.71
N GLY A 809 39.10 -1.86 22.48
CA GLY A 809 40.48 -2.26 22.70
C GLY A 809 41.17 -2.79 21.44
N PHE A 810 42.49 -2.66 21.42
CA PHE A 810 43.35 -3.10 20.32
C PHE A 810 43.17 -4.57 19.95
N GLU A 811 42.98 -5.44 20.94
CA GLU A 811 42.78 -6.88 20.78
C GLU A 811 41.60 -7.24 19.86
N VAL A 812 40.58 -6.38 19.82
CA VAL A 812 39.38 -6.60 19.00
C VAL A 812 39.70 -6.45 17.52
N GLY A 813 40.37 -5.35 17.14
CA GLY A 813 40.77 -5.12 15.75
C GLY A 813 41.93 -6.00 15.28
N ASN A 814 42.79 -6.42 16.22
CA ASN A 814 43.99 -7.22 15.92
C ASN A 814 43.69 -8.56 15.24
N VAL A 815 42.52 -9.14 15.49
CA VAL A 815 42.10 -10.44 14.93
C VAL A 815 41.27 -10.30 13.65
N LEU A 816 40.98 -9.08 13.21
CA LEU A 816 40.13 -8.78 12.05
C LEU A 816 40.99 -8.33 10.87
N ILE A 817 41.24 -9.20 9.90
CA ILE A 817 42.09 -8.88 8.74
C ILE A 817 41.21 -8.49 7.54
N THR A 818 41.34 -7.23 7.06
CA THR A 818 40.53 -6.68 5.96
C THR A 818 41.37 -5.79 5.02
N GLY A 819 40.82 -5.44 3.85
CA GLY A 819 41.43 -4.61 2.81
C GLY A 819 42.06 -5.37 1.65
N ALA A 820 42.00 -6.71 1.65
CA ALA A 820 42.50 -7.52 0.53
C ALA A 820 41.57 -7.44 -0.69
N GLN A 821 40.25 -7.31 -0.45
CA GLN A 821 39.28 -7.24 -1.54
C GLN A 821 39.27 -5.90 -2.26
N LEU A 822 39.89 -4.85 -1.69
CA LEU A 822 40.09 -3.57 -2.37
C LEU A 822 40.85 -3.68 -3.69
N LYS A 823 41.61 -4.76 -3.93
CA LYS A 823 42.21 -5.05 -5.26
C LYS A 823 41.20 -5.13 -6.40
N GLN A 824 39.95 -5.44 -6.07
CA GLN A 824 38.87 -5.59 -7.03
C GLN A 824 38.25 -4.24 -7.40
N MET A 825 38.50 -3.19 -6.60
CA MET A 825 37.98 -1.85 -6.87
C MET A 825 38.74 -1.19 -8.03
N PRO A 826 38.14 -0.23 -8.75
CA PRO A 826 38.80 0.54 -9.80
C PRO A 826 40.09 1.25 -9.35
N ASN A 827 41.01 1.54 -10.29
CA ASN A 827 42.29 2.20 -10.00
C ASN A 827 42.13 3.65 -9.50
N ASP A 828 41.01 4.28 -9.82
CA ASP A 828 40.60 5.63 -9.39
C ASP A 828 39.78 5.59 -8.08
N ASN A 829 39.91 4.53 -7.29
CA ASN A 829 39.39 4.47 -5.93
C ASN A 829 40.47 4.91 -4.92
N PRO A 830 40.25 5.97 -4.12
CA PRO A 830 41.24 6.48 -3.17
C PRO A 830 41.52 5.52 -2.01
N ILE A 831 40.53 4.70 -1.61
CA ILE A 831 40.66 3.68 -0.56
C ILE A 831 41.62 2.58 -1.02
N ARG A 832 41.40 2.07 -2.24
CA ARG A 832 42.30 1.12 -2.88
C ARG A 832 43.72 1.69 -2.93
N LYS A 833 43.87 2.94 -3.37
CA LYS A 833 45.19 3.57 -3.51
C LYS A 833 45.94 3.67 -2.19
N ALA A 834 45.25 3.99 -1.08
CA ALA A 834 45.87 4.03 0.23
C ALA A 834 46.44 2.66 0.65
N TYR A 835 45.64 1.60 0.48
CA TYR A 835 46.07 0.23 0.80
C TYR A 835 47.19 -0.30 -0.11
N GLU A 836 47.27 0.17 -1.37
CA GLU A 836 48.39 -0.15 -2.28
C GLU A 836 49.71 0.46 -1.82
N LEU A 837 49.67 1.67 -1.24
CA LEU A 837 50.85 2.43 -0.85
C LEU A 837 51.34 2.11 0.56
N ARG A 838 50.45 1.62 1.44
CA ARG A 838 50.79 1.31 2.83
C ARG A 838 51.59 0.00 2.96
N PRO A 839 52.85 0.04 3.43
CA PRO A 839 53.57 -1.18 3.80
C PRO A 839 53.07 -1.74 5.14
N TYR A 840 52.80 -3.04 5.21
CA TYR A 840 52.43 -3.79 6.41
C TYR A 840 53.15 -5.14 6.45
N ALA A 841 53.84 -5.44 7.55
CA ALA A 841 54.55 -6.71 7.77
C ALA A 841 55.44 -7.18 6.59
N GLY A 842 56.15 -6.25 5.94
CA GLY A 842 57.06 -6.54 4.82
C GLY A 842 56.39 -6.70 3.45
N ARG A 843 55.09 -6.44 3.33
CA ARG A 843 54.31 -6.44 2.09
C ARG A 843 53.44 -5.18 1.98
N ARG A 844 52.66 -5.02 0.91
CA ARG A 844 51.61 -3.98 0.87
C ARG A 844 50.39 -4.44 1.67
N ALA A 845 49.70 -3.51 2.33
CA ALA A 845 48.47 -3.80 3.07
C ALA A 845 47.43 -4.47 2.17
N ILE A 846 47.26 -3.96 0.94
CA ILE A 846 46.32 -4.52 -0.04
C ILE A 846 46.58 -5.99 -0.38
N ASP A 847 47.80 -6.50 -0.18
CA ASP A 847 48.16 -7.83 -0.70
C ASP A 847 47.44 -8.98 -0.01
N GLN A 848 47.23 -8.88 1.30
CA GLN A 848 46.48 -9.86 2.11
C GLN A 848 45.69 -9.18 3.25
N GLY A 849 45.41 -7.88 3.12
CA GLY A 849 44.79 -7.06 4.16
C GLY A 849 45.72 -6.75 5.33
N GLN A 850 45.19 -6.03 6.31
CA GLN A 850 45.82 -5.73 7.60
C GLN A 850 44.77 -5.75 8.72
N PRO A 851 45.17 -5.73 10.00
CA PRO A 851 44.24 -5.61 11.12
C PRO A 851 43.31 -4.41 10.99
N SER A 852 42.10 -4.54 11.55
CA SER A 852 41.01 -3.57 11.40
C SER A 852 40.69 -2.92 12.74
N TYR A 853 41.60 -2.08 13.23
CA TYR A 853 41.44 -1.41 14.53
C TYR A 853 40.32 -0.38 14.47
N ASP A 854 40.43 0.54 13.52
CA ASP A 854 39.55 1.70 13.42
C ASP A 854 38.20 1.37 12.79
N GLN A 855 38.18 0.48 11.79
CA GLN A 855 36.95 0.05 11.12
C GLN A 855 36.01 -0.63 12.11
N ALA A 856 36.55 -1.42 13.02
CA ALA A 856 35.76 -2.10 14.05
C ALA A 856 35.16 -1.08 15.04
N ALA A 857 35.94 -0.09 15.49
CA ALA A 857 35.46 0.99 16.35
C ALA A 857 34.41 1.88 15.65
N ALA A 858 34.62 2.20 14.38
CA ALA A 858 33.70 2.99 13.55
C ALA A 858 32.38 2.26 13.29
N LEU A 859 32.44 0.97 12.97
CA LEU A 859 31.24 0.14 12.81
C LEU A 859 30.45 0.06 14.12
N PHE A 860 31.12 -0.17 15.25
CA PHE A 860 30.48 -0.14 16.57
C PHE A 860 29.86 1.23 16.90
N ALA A 861 30.53 2.32 16.52
CA ALA A 861 30.03 3.68 16.71
C ALA A 861 28.75 3.95 15.92
N ALA A 862 28.64 3.42 14.70
CA ALA A 862 27.46 3.58 13.83
C ALA A 862 26.29 2.63 14.16
N HIS A 863 26.53 1.43 14.69
CA HIS A 863 25.48 0.41 14.88
C HIS A 863 25.08 0.13 16.33
N ASP A 864 25.63 0.84 17.31
CA ASP A 864 25.57 0.42 18.72
C ASP A 864 26.11 -1.04 18.88
N ALA A 865 26.01 -1.64 20.07
CA ALA A 865 26.44 -3.02 20.27
C ALA A 865 25.45 -3.98 19.61
N GLU A 866 25.68 -4.34 18.34
CA GLU A 866 25.01 -5.49 17.74
C GLU A 866 25.32 -6.76 18.55
N PRO A 867 24.33 -7.36 19.24
CA PRO A 867 24.57 -8.50 20.13
C PRO A 867 25.05 -9.76 19.39
N ALA A 868 24.99 -9.76 18.06
CA ALA A 868 25.52 -10.83 17.22
C ALA A 868 27.05 -10.79 17.06
N PHE A 869 27.69 -9.63 17.29
CA PHE A 869 29.13 -9.43 17.11
C PHE A 869 29.86 -9.10 18.40
N TRP A 870 29.23 -8.31 19.27
CA TRP A 870 29.89 -7.67 20.40
C TRP A 870 29.17 -7.93 21.72
N LYS A 871 29.95 -7.98 22.80
CA LYS A 871 29.46 -7.84 24.18
C LYS A 871 30.11 -6.60 24.78
N THR A 872 29.31 -5.74 25.40
CA THR A 872 29.82 -4.56 26.11
C THR A 872 29.93 -4.87 27.59
N VAL A 873 31.11 -4.68 28.17
CA VAL A 873 31.34 -4.77 29.62
C VAL A 873 31.23 -3.38 30.21
N ALA A 874 30.09 -3.10 30.86
CA ALA A 874 29.75 -1.80 31.44
C ALA A 874 30.01 -1.75 32.95
N GLY A 875 29.81 -0.58 33.56
CA GLY A 875 29.95 -0.40 35.01
C GLY A 875 31.41 -0.37 35.44
N GLY A 876 32.19 0.51 34.83
CA GLY A 876 33.57 0.74 35.25
C GLY A 876 34.17 2.04 34.76
N HIS A 877 35.48 2.15 34.95
CA HIS A 877 36.31 3.28 34.60
C HIS A 877 37.64 2.78 34.06
N VAL A 878 38.15 3.40 33.00
CA VAL A 878 39.49 3.11 32.48
C VAL A 878 40.46 4.15 33.03
N ARG A 879 41.51 3.71 33.70
CA ARG A 879 42.62 4.56 34.15
C ARG A 879 43.77 4.45 33.14
N VAL A 880 44.33 5.59 32.76
CA VAL A 880 45.59 5.68 32.00
C VAL A 880 46.69 6.09 32.98
N ASP A 881 47.74 5.30 33.12
CA ASP A 881 48.87 5.64 33.99
C ASP A 881 49.91 6.56 33.31
N GLN A 882 50.99 6.89 34.02
CA GLN A 882 52.02 7.80 33.52
C GLN A 882 52.79 7.25 32.32
N ASP A 883 52.78 5.92 32.13
CA ASP A 883 53.45 5.24 31.02
C ASP A 883 52.48 4.97 29.85
N GLY A 884 51.23 5.45 29.95
CA GLY A 884 50.20 5.26 28.92
C GLY A 884 49.50 3.90 28.98
N GLN A 885 49.67 3.12 30.04
CA GLN A 885 49.00 1.84 30.17
C GLN A 885 47.56 2.01 30.65
N THR A 886 46.63 1.32 29.97
CA THR A 886 45.20 1.34 30.31
C THR A 886 44.84 0.19 31.26
N ARG A 887 44.10 0.49 32.33
CA ARG A 887 43.55 -0.52 33.24
C ARG A 887 42.05 -0.33 33.44
N TRP A 888 41.30 -1.42 33.34
CA TRP A 888 39.89 -1.46 33.69
C TRP A 888 39.70 -1.56 35.20
N HIS A 889 38.85 -0.69 35.75
CA HIS A 889 38.42 -0.73 37.14
C HIS A 889 36.90 -0.83 37.20
N ALA A 890 36.38 -1.92 37.76
CA ALA A 890 34.94 -2.08 37.97
C ALA A 890 34.42 -1.02 38.96
N ASN A 891 33.31 -0.39 38.61
CA ASN A 891 32.63 0.64 39.37
C ASN A 891 31.19 0.74 38.82
N GLU A 892 30.18 0.28 39.56
CA GLU A 892 28.78 0.24 39.07
C GLU A 892 28.23 1.60 38.65
N ALA A 893 28.73 2.70 39.23
CA ALA A 893 28.38 4.08 38.86
C ALA A 893 29.28 4.66 37.74
N GLY A 894 30.23 3.86 37.24
CA GLY A 894 31.20 4.23 36.22
C GLY A 894 30.55 4.44 34.85
N LYS A 895 31.02 5.47 34.14
CA LYS A 895 30.49 5.87 32.83
C LYS A 895 31.21 5.19 31.65
N HIS A 896 32.22 4.38 31.93
CA HIS A 896 33.00 3.70 30.91
C HIS A 896 32.47 2.28 30.69
N SER A 897 32.70 1.79 29.48
CA SER A 897 32.58 0.39 29.13
C SER A 897 33.70 0.00 28.16
N TYR A 898 34.00 -1.29 28.03
CA TYR A 898 34.85 -1.80 26.95
C TYR A 898 34.15 -2.90 26.14
N VAL A 899 34.64 -3.17 24.94
CA VAL A 899 34.02 -4.10 23.98
C VAL A 899 34.78 -5.43 23.94
N GLU A 900 34.04 -6.54 23.97
CA GLU A 900 34.53 -7.89 23.73
C GLU A 900 33.94 -8.43 22.42
N LEU A 901 34.76 -9.03 21.56
CA LEU A 901 34.31 -9.74 20.37
C LEU A 901 33.76 -11.12 20.76
N ILE A 902 32.49 -11.39 20.45
CA ILE A 902 31.83 -12.67 20.77
C ILE A 902 31.51 -13.52 19.52
N SER A 903 31.72 -12.95 18.34
CA SER A 903 31.54 -13.66 17.06
C SER A 903 32.85 -14.23 16.51
N PRO A 904 32.79 -15.21 15.59
CA PRO A 904 33.98 -15.63 14.85
C PRO A 904 34.57 -14.44 14.05
N PRO A 905 35.87 -14.10 14.22
CA PRO A 905 36.49 -12.91 13.60
C PRO A 905 36.27 -12.81 12.08
N LYS A 906 36.29 -13.95 11.37
CA LYS A 906 36.04 -14.00 9.92
C LYS A 906 34.68 -13.46 9.51
N LYS A 907 33.65 -13.65 10.35
CA LYS A 907 32.28 -13.20 10.03
C LYS A 907 32.21 -11.67 10.03
N LEU A 908 32.77 -11.05 11.06
CA LEU A 908 32.81 -9.59 11.16
C LEU A 908 33.77 -8.96 10.14
N ALA A 909 34.93 -9.58 9.91
CA ALA A 909 35.86 -9.12 8.86
C ALA A 909 35.22 -9.12 7.47
N ALA A 910 34.36 -10.09 7.16
CA ALA A 910 33.61 -10.12 5.90
C ALA A 910 32.59 -8.98 5.79
N VAL A 911 31.94 -8.59 6.90
CA VAL A 911 31.04 -7.42 6.93
C VAL A 911 31.84 -6.14 6.67
N ILE A 912 32.97 -5.94 7.36
CA ILE A 912 33.84 -4.77 7.18
C ILE A 912 34.38 -4.70 5.75
N GLU A 913 34.87 -5.81 5.18
CA GLU A 913 35.31 -5.87 3.78
C GLU A 913 34.19 -5.49 2.81
N SER A 914 32.98 -6.02 3.01
CA SER A 914 31.84 -5.70 2.15
C SER A 914 31.46 -4.21 2.20
N LEU A 915 31.65 -3.55 3.35
CA LEU A 915 31.39 -2.12 3.49
C LEU A 915 32.51 -1.28 2.85
N MET A 916 33.77 -1.65 3.07
CA MET A 916 34.92 -0.95 2.49
C MET A 916 34.98 -1.05 0.95
N THR A 917 34.43 -2.12 0.37
CA THR A 917 34.38 -2.35 -1.08
C THR A 917 33.07 -1.90 -1.73
N ALA A 918 32.17 -1.25 -0.98
CA ALA A 918 30.92 -0.73 -1.54
C ALA A 918 31.19 0.39 -2.55
N SER A 919 30.47 0.37 -3.68
CA SER A 919 30.50 1.46 -4.66
C SER A 919 29.63 2.63 -4.19
N PRO A 920 30.04 3.89 -4.41
CA PRO A 920 29.26 5.06 -4.02
C PRO A 920 27.88 5.08 -4.67
N LYS A 921 26.86 5.42 -3.88
CA LYS A 921 25.56 5.79 -4.44
C LYS A 921 25.64 7.19 -5.01
N LEU A 922 25.85 7.31 -6.32
CA LEU A 922 25.74 8.62 -6.99
C LEU A 922 24.34 9.18 -6.71
N GLN A 923 24.28 10.29 -5.98
CA GLN A 923 23.03 11.05 -5.86
C GLN A 923 22.64 11.44 -7.28
N ALA A 924 21.47 10.97 -7.73
CA ALA A 924 20.85 11.53 -8.91
C ALA A 924 20.76 13.03 -8.67
N ILE A 925 21.44 13.82 -9.50
CA ILE A 925 21.33 15.27 -9.49
C ILE A 925 19.83 15.54 -9.60
N ALA A 926 19.25 16.01 -8.49
CA ALA A 926 17.87 16.41 -8.46
C ALA A 926 17.78 17.62 -9.38
N ASP A 927 17.20 17.42 -10.56
CA ASP A 927 16.66 18.51 -11.34
C ASP A 927 15.72 19.30 -10.43
N GLN A 928 16.14 20.52 -10.07
CA GLN A 928 15.27 21.59 -9.62
C GLN A 928 15.76 22.91 -10.23
N PRO A 929 14.88 23.84 -10.62
CA PRO A 929 13.51 23.70 -11.12
C PRO A 929 13.41 23.71 -12.65
#